data_AF-A0A409VGM4-F1
#
_entry.id   AF-A0A409VGM4-F1
#
_cell.length_a   1.000
_cell.length_b   1.000
_cell.length_c   1.000
_cell.angle_alpha   90.00
_cell.angle_beta   90.00
_cell.angle_gamma   90.00
#
_symmetry.space_group_name_H-M   'P 1'
#
loop_
_entity.id
_entity.type
_entity.pdbx_description
1 polymer ?
#
loop_
_entity_poly.entity_id
_entity_poly.type
_entity_poly.pdbx_seq_one_letter_code
_entity_poly.pdbx_strand_id
1 'polypeptide(L)'
;MRRDVRILLVGDEGVGKSTIITSLIKESFVARVQHIVPEVTIPPEVTPENVTTYIVDSGAGPQDRAHLESEIRKAHVICVVYSIDNPGSFDRIPTYWLPHFRQLGVNVPVILVGNKIDLRGGEVTNEALEDEIVPIMNEFKFQQALTFKPFPLPQEVETCVECSAKLPLNVSEVFYFAQKAVLHPTAPLYDSRDHVLKPACIAALRRIFKLCDTNKDGILDASELNEFQRKCFDAPLQTQELEGIKAMVQEHAEGGVRDGGLTEIGFLYLHTIFIQRGRLETTWTVLRKFGYAEDLRLTESFLLPKFDVPPDCSVELSPLGYQFFTDIFEIFDKDQDGALKPSELEEVFSTSPGNPWAAQKFPDTTLSDETGAVTLQGWLAQWSMTTLLDHKTTLAYLAYLGYPNEPRTSALQVTRARKVDRRKGKVTRNVFLCYVCGAAGSGKTSLLRAFAGKPFNPVYEPTSKMISVVNSVDIDGSEKYLVLQEFGSRYEAETLRNQKKTDLADVIVYVHDSSDTNSFSYISNLRQQYSLDHIPTLFVATKSDLDLALQRHEVQPDVYCRRLGLQVPVAVSVKTGQTADVFHAICSIAMNPMSAIPGGADRAMTAARRLRMDLVFVQDCTGSQGTYISSATKNIESICAHIFESGRLQSPEDLRVGLVAFRDHPPQDHTYVTKNFGFSSDISQVHKNLSTLYASGGGDGPEAVTAALAEALNMEWREYASKMVVLIADAPPHGIGEYGDGFDDGSPDGNDPLQLARLMAQRGITLFFVACEPALSGYSYATDFYQALTSITSGLMLPLLTADLLTHAIVGSVLENLDMERLVREVGHAVAQRILGNNESVDDVARELHEKLLLRNESTKKVVIESIYKESEEAKHNVAVFMQAPSLEEARPLLKRVHGTRFTDKYLQARHSLSRSSYSYTSPYTTAPRSPPGSPAKSTTAPTAPASPPRKVVTDFAAFGAPKTASVFGTAVASTPFSLAGGKAAFGGMRVGATRTAFDDDDEEEEDGRQKVELREDSISLDQARRIAMQSAWRSARA
;
A
#
# COMPACT_ATOMS: atom_id res chain seq x y z
N MET A 1 24.26 11.60 6.13
CA MET A 1 25.19 11.74 7.28
C MET A 1 26.10 10.52 7.27
N ARG A 2 27.39 10.71 7.55
CA ARG A 2 28.34 9.59 7.72
C ARG A 2 27.92 8.75 8.92
N ARG A 3 28.24 7.45 8.90
CA ARG A 3 27.97 6.53 10.03
C ARG A 3 29.21 6.33 10.91
N ASP A 4 30.33 6.86 10.43
CA ASP A 4 31.67 6.60 10.92
C ASP A 4 32.57 7.85 10.80
N VAL A 5 33.40 8.06 11.82
CA VAL A 5 34.40 9.13 11.88
C VAL A 5 35.76 8.50 12.15
N ARG A 6 36.79 8.87 11.38
CA ARG A 6 38.15 8.40 11.58
C ARG A 6 39.09 9.54 11.95
N ILE A 7 39.54 9.52 13.20
CA ILE A 7 40.40 10.51 13.84
C ILE A 7 41.85 9.99 13.84
N LEU A 8 42.76 10.69 13.18
CA LEU A 8 44.18 10.36 13.17
C LEU A 8 44.94 11.34 14.07
N LEU A 9 45.69 10.84 15.05
CA LEU A 9 46.64 11.65 15.81
C LEU A 9 48.01 11.64 15.10
N VAL A 10 48.51 12.82 14.77
CA VAL A 10 49.85 13.05 14.19
C VAL A 10 50.60 14.11 15.00
N GLY A 11 51.85 14.37 14.67
CA GLY A 11 52.74 15.22 15.46
C GLY A 11 54.06 14.53 15.80
N ASP A 12 54.96 15.27 16.41
CA ASP A 12 56.36 14.89 16.62
C ASP A 12 56.56 13.71 17.58
N GLU A 13 57.81 13.26 17.74
CA GLU A 13 58.17 12.27 18.76
C GLU A 13 58.11 12.92 20.15
N GLY A 14 57.68 12.17 21.18
CA GLY A 14 57.61 12.68 22.56
C GLY A 14 56.45 13.63 22.90
N VAL A 15 55.61 14.03 21.94
CA VAL A 15 54.44 14.92 22.17
C VAL A 15 53.25 14.24 22.86
N GLY A 16 53.25 12.90 22.96
CA GLY A 16 52.28 12.14 23.76
C GLY A 16 50.99 11.69 23.07
N LYS A 17 50.98 11.52 21.74
CA LYS A 17 49.85 10.97 20.95
C LYS A 17 49.27 9.69 21.57
N SER A 18 50.11 8.68 21.74
CA SER A 18 49.80 7.38 22.36
C SER A 18 49.27 7.50 23.80
N THR A 19 49.72 8.50 24.57
CA THR A 19 49.23 8.75 25.93
C THR A 19 47.86 9.42 25.96
N ILE A 20 47.53 10.31 25.01
CA ILE A 20 46.18 10.90 24.89
C ILE A 20 45.16 9.78 24.62
N ILE A 21 45.44 8.92 23.63
CA ILE A 21 44.58 7.78 23.28
C ILE A 21 44.43 6.81 24.46
N THR A 22 45.54 6.48 25.14
CA THR A 22 45.48 5.57 26.29
C THR A 22 44.75 6.18 27.50
N SER A 23 44.86 7.50 27.71
CA SER A 23 44.16 8.22 28.78
C SER A 23 42.66 8.30 28.54
N LEU A 24 42.20 8.37 27.28
CA LEU A 24 40.77 8.29 26.95
C LEU A 24 40.19 6.91 27.32
N ILE A 25 40.89 5.84 26.96
CA ILE A 25 40.39 4.45 27.10
C ILE A 25 40.40 3.95 28.55
N LYS A 26 41.32 4.47 29.37
CA LYS A 26 41.55 3.99 30.74
C LYS A 26 41.20 5.02 31.82
N GLU A 27 40.70 6.19 31.43
CA GLU A 27 40.39 7.32 32.31
C GLU A 27 41.55 7.73 33.24
N SER A 28 42.78 7.36 32.87
CA SER A 28 43.96 7.42 33.74
C SER A 28 45.27 7.40 32.95
N PHE A 29 46.30 8.06 33.51
CA PHE A 29 47.61 8.17 32.86
C PHE A 29 48.39 6.85 32.91
N VAL A 30 48.94 6.46 31.76
CA VAL A 30 49.83 5.29 31.63
C VAL A 30 51.24 5.74 31.29
N ALA A 31 52.14 5.70 32.28
CA ALA A 31 53.52 6.15 32.16
C ALA A 31 54.42 5.29 31.24
N ARG A 32 53.94 4.13 30.77
CA ARG A 32 54.62 3.27 29.79
C ARG A 32 53.61 2.75 28.77
N VAL A 33 53.51 3.47 27.65
CA VAL A 33 52.74 3.06 26.47
C VAL A 33 53.67 2.49 25.39
N GLN A 34 53.09 1.70 24.50
CA GLN A 34 53.69 1.24 23.25
C GLN A 34 53.88 2.40 22.25
N HIS A 35 54.83 2.25 21.31
CA HIS A 35 55.22 3.31 20.36
C HIS A 35 54.10 3.74 19.40
N ILE A 36 53.20 2.82 19.04
CA ILE A 36 51.96 3.08 18.30
C ILE A 36 50.87 2.24 18.96
N VAL A 37 49.79 2.86 19.42
CA VAL A 37 48.60 2.14 19.92
C VAL A 37 47.81 1.56 18.73
N PRO A 38 47.34 0.31 18.78
CA PRO A 38 46.41 -0.24 17.78
C PRO A 38 45.17 0.64 17.59
N GLU A 39 44.51 0.54 16.44
CA GLU A 39 43.26 1.27 16.16
C GLU A 39 42.18 0.98 17.22
N VAL A 40 41.53 2.03 17.69
CA VAL A 40 40.54 2.00 18.77
C VAL A 40 39.19 2.37 18.20
N THR A 41 38.25 1.43 18.22
CA THR A 41 36.87 1.65 17.76
C THR A 41 35.97 1.95 18.96
N ILE A 42 35.46 3.18 19.04
CA ILE A 42 34.36 3.55 19.94
C ILE A 42 33.04 3.25 19.20
N PRO A 43 32.16 2.40 19.75
CA PRO A 43 30.88 2.08 19.13
C PRO A 43 29.91 3.28 19.26
N PRO A 44 28.93 3.41 18.35
CA PRO A 44 28.11 4.62 18.24
C PRO A 44 27.34 4.94 19.53
N GLU A 45 26.88 3.93 20.27
CA GLU A 45 26.12 4.07 21.52
C GLU A 45 26.90 4.73 22.67
N VAL A 46 28.22 4.87 22.53
CA VAL A 46 29.12 5.52 23.50
C VAL A 46 29.51 6.94 23.05
N THR A 47 29.15 7.34 21.83
CA THR A 47 29.45 8.68 21.28
C THR A 47 28.25 9.63 21.41
N PRO A 48 28.45 10.92 21.72
CA PRO A 48 27.35 11.90 21.78
C PRO A 48 26.58 12.04 20.45
N GLU A 49 27.27 11.80 19.34
CA GLU A 49 26.80 11.97 17.96
C GLU A 49 26.23 10.68 17.34
N ASN A 50 26.21 9.58 18.10
CA ASN A 50 25.75 8.25 17.67
C ASN A 50 26.42 7.72 16.38
N VAL A 51 27.75 7.87 16.26
CA VAL A 51 28.56 7.41 15.12
C VAL A 51 29.78 6.58 15.53
N THR A 52 30.13 5.58 14.73
CA THR A 52 31.28 4.71 15.03
C THR A 52 32.57 5.52 14.89
N THR A 53 33.34 5.69 15.96
CA THR A 53 34.56 6.53 15.93
C THR A 53 35.82 5.68 16.01
N TYR A 54 36.62 5.72 14.95
CA TYR A 54 37.93 5.07 14.87
C TYR A 54 39.03 6.07 15.24
N ILE A 55 39.79 5.78 16.29
CA ILE A 55 40.93 6.58 16.75
C ILE A 55 42.21 5.84 16.41
N VAL A 56 43.14 6.54 15.74
CA VAL A 56 44.38 5.95 15.22
C VAL A 56 45.59 6.76 15.66
N ASP A 57 46.56 6.06 16.24
CA ASP A 57 47.87 6.60 16.62
C ASP A 57 48.84 6.56 15.42
N SER A 58 49.96 7.29 15.49
CA SER A 58 50.97 7.25 14.42
C SER A 58 52.41 7.33 14.91
N GLY A 59 53.29 6.58 14.24
CA GLY A 59 54.74 6.67 14.45
C GLY A 59 55.30 7.97 13.87
N ALA A 60 56.21 8.62 14.62
CA ALA A 60 56.90 9.83 14.17
C ALA A 60 58.26 9.55 13.50
N GLY A 61 58.75 8.30 13.58
CA GLY A 61 60.08 7.93 13.10
C GLY A 61 60.15 7.64 11.59
N PRO A 62 61.36 7.69 10.98
CA PRO A 62 61.54 7.50 9.53
C PRO A 62 60.98 6.18 8.99
N GLN A 63 61.04 5.11 9.80
CA GLN A 63 60.52 3.77 9.44
C GLN A 63 59.00 3.72 9.28
N ASP A 64 58.25 4.57 9.99
CA ASP A 64 56.79 4.56 10.00
C ASP A 64 56.17 5.42 8.89
N ARG A 65 57.01 6.19 8.17
CA ARG A 65 56.58 7.22 7.22
C ARG A 65 55.58 6.71 6.16
N ALA A 66 55.83 5.54 5.57
CA ALA A 66 54.94 4.97 4.56
C ALA A 66 53.55 4.59 5.12
N HIS A 67 53.48 4.21 6.39
CA HIS A 67 52.23 3.94 7.10
C HIS A 67 51.53 5.25 7.47
N LEU A 68 52.25 6.24 8.02
CA LEU A 68 51.74 7.59 8.29
C LEU A 68 51.12 8.23 7.04
N GLU A 69 51.80 8.20 5.89
CA GLU A 69 51.28 8.72 4.61
C GLU A 69 50.06 7.91 4.09
N SER A 70 49.91 6.64 4.48
CA SER A 70 48.69 5.84 4.22
C SER A 70 47.55 6.29 5.13
N GLU A 71 47.78 6.43 6.43
CA GLU A 71 46.71 6.74 7.39
C GLU A 71 46.21 8.18 7.30
N ILE A 72 47.08 9.13 6.90
CA ILE A 72 46.69 10.51 6.56
C ILE A 72 45.67 10.54 5.42
N ARG A 73 45.86 9.73 4.37
CA ARG A 73 44.92 9.63 3.23
C ARG A 73 43.59 8.97 3.58
N LYS A 74 43.49 8.30 4.74
CA LYS A 74 42.26 7.69 5.27
C LYS A 74 41.63 8.49 6.42
N ALA A 75 42.21 9.62 6.82
CA ALA A 75 41.67 10.42 7.92
C ALA A 75 40.38 11.11 7.49
N HIS A 76 39.37 11.13 8.36
CA HIS A 76 38.24 12.06 8.24
C HIS A 76 38.56 13.39 8.94
N VAL A 77 39.44 13.37 9.95
CA VAL A 77 39.99 14.52 10.68
C VAL A 77 41.37 14.18 11.23
N ILE A 78 42.26 15.18 11.29
CA ILE A 78 43.65 15.04 11.75
C ILE A 78 43.88 15.88 13.01
N CYS A 79 44.21 15.25 14.12
CA CYS A 79 44.63 15.91 15.36
C CYS A 79 46.15 16.06 15.35
N VAL A 80 46.66 17.29 15.18
CA VAL A 80 48.10 17.60 15.19
C VAL A 80 48.51 17.93 16.63
N VAL A 81 49.15 16.97 17.28
CA VAL A 81 49.60 17.08 18.67
C VAL A 81 50.97 17.74 18.74
N TYR A 82 51.05 18.82 19.51
CA TYR A 82 52.29 19.44 19.97
C TYR A 82 52.37 19.39 21.49
N SER A 83 53.48 19.85 22.04
CA SER A 83 53.82 19.65 23.45
C SER A 83 54.24 20.97 24.09
N ILE A 84 53.57 21.38 25.17
CA ILE A 84 53.79 22.67 25.84
C ILE A 84 55.22 22.79 26.40
N ASP A 85 55.83 21.66 26.79
CA ASP A 85 57.24 21.57 27.21
C ASP A 85 58.27 21.58 26.06
N ASN A 86 57.83 21.64 24.79
CA ASN A 86 58.70 21.67 23.62
C ASN A 86 58.13 22.59 22.51
N PRO A 87 58.40 23.90 22.55
CA PRO A 87 57.95 24.87 21.54
C PRO A 87 58.30 24.50 20.09
N GLY A 88 59.44 23.85 19.86
CA GLY A 88 59.85 23.39 18.52
C GLY A 88 58.90 22.36 17.89
N SER A 89 58.06 21.69 18.69
CA SER A 89 56.98 20.82 18.18
C SER A 89 55.78 21.61 17.62
N PHE A 90 55.57 22.84 18.09
CA PHE A 90 54.56 23.77 17.59
C PHE A 90 55.03 24.49 16.32
N ASP A 91 56.28 24.95 16.29
CA ASP A 91 56.91 25.59 15.11
C ASP A 91 56.85 24.71 13.84
N ARG A 92 56.83 23.38 14.04
CA ARG A 92 56.72 22.37 12.97
C ARG A 92 55.31 22.21 12.40
N ILE A 93 54.27 22.76 13.02
CA ILE A 93 52.90 22.70 12.50
C ILE A 93 52.79 23.46 11.15
N PRO A 94 53.12 24.77 11.06
CA PRO A 94 53.07 25.51 9.79
C PRO A 94 54.22 25.17 8.84
N THR A 95 55.39 24.78 9.35
CA THR A 95 56.60 24.57 8.52
C THR A 95 56.74 23.15 7.97
N TYR A 96 56.12 22.14 8.60
CA TYR A 96 56.20 20.74 8.18
C TYR A 96 54.83 20.06 8.04
N TRP A 97 54.02 20.02 9.11
CA TRP A 97 52.83 19.17 9.15
C TRP A 97 51.73 19.61 8.16
N LEU A 98 51.30 20.88 8.19
CA LEU A 98 50.29 21.38 7.24
C LEU A 98 50.77 21.34 5.76
N PRO A 99 52.00 21.75 5.41
CA PRO A 99 52.56 21.53 4.07
C PRO A 99 52.56 20.06 3.63
N HIS A 100 52.80 19.11 4.54
CA HIS A 100 52.86 17.69 4.21
C HIS A 100 51.47 17.11 3.86
N PHE A 101 50.40 17.45 4.58
CA PHE A 101 49.04 16.99 4.23
C PHE A 101 48.63 17.45 2.83
N ARG A 102 48.97 18.69 2.48
CA ARG A 102 48.73 19.29 1.16
C ARG A 102 49.52 18.59 0.05
N GLN A 103 50.78 18.22 0.30
CA GLN A 103 51.59 17.42 -0.63
C GLN A 103 51.00 16.02 -0.88
N LEU A 104 50.27 15.46 0.09
CA LEU A 104 49.57 14.18 -0.04
C LEU A 104 48.19 14.30 -0.72
N GLY A 105 47.74 15.53 -1.04
CA GLY A 105 46.44 15.82 -1.63
C GLY A 105 45.27 15.77 -0.63
N VAL A 106 45.55 15.79 0.67
CA VAL A 106 44.53 15.64 1.72
C VAL A 106 44.01 17.00 2.16
N ASN A 107 42.69 17.18 2.08
CA ASN A 107 41.96 18.37 2.49
C ASN A 107 40.81 17.95 3.41
N VAL A 108 41.13 17.76 4.69
CA VAL A 108 40.20 17.37 5.76
C VAL A 108 40.42 18.26 6.98
N PRO A 109 39.45 18.38 7.90
CA PRO A 109 39.61 19.15 9.12
C PRO A 109 40.85 18.77 9.94
N VAL A 110 41.46 19.79 10.53
CA VAL A 110 42.62 19.71 11.39
C VAL A 110 42.27 20.34 12.75
N ILE A 111 42.59 19.61 13.81
CA ILE A 111 42.50 20.07 15.21
C ILE A 111 43.93 20.23 15.73
N LEU A 112 44.29 21.38 16.27
CA LEU A 112 45.58 21.55 16.95
C LEU A 112 45.43 21.11 18.41
N VAL A 113 46.37 20.32 18.93
CA VAL A 113 46.27 19.72 20.27
C VAL A 113 47.52 20.02 21.09
N GLY A 114 47.41 20.96 22.03
CA GLY A 114 48.49 21.34 22.95
C GLY A 114 48.51 20.43 24.17
N ASN A 115 49.38 19.41 24.17
CA ASN A 115 49.44 18.41 25.24
C ASN A 115 50.49 18.78 26.32
N LYS A 116 50.29 18.21 27.52
CA LYS A 116 51.09 18.40 28.74
C LYS A 116 50.97 19.80 29.39
N ILE A 117 49.77 20.41 29.38
CA ILE A 117 49.51 21.64 30.15
C ILE A 117 49.81 21.53 31.65
N ASP A 118 49.89 20.31 32.22
CA ASP A 118 50.34 20.06 33.59
C ASP A 118 51.82 20.40 33.87
N LEU A 119 52.55 20.83 32.83
CA LEU A 119 53.91 21.37 32.91
C LEU A 119 53.95 22.91 32.78
N ARG A 120 52.81 23.58 32.48
CA ARG A 120 52.69 25.05 32.56
C ARG A 120 52.63 25.45 34.04
N GLY A 121 53.50 26.37 34.47
CA GLY A 121 53.66 26.71 35.88
C GLY A 121 52.70 27.79 36.37
N GLY A 122 51.54 27.40 36.92
CA GLY A 122 50.57 28.31 37.55
C GLY A 122 49.25 27.62 37.90
N GLU A 123 48.31 28.37 38.49
CA GLU A 123 46.90 27.96 38.44
C GLU A 123 46.36 28.26 37.04
N VAL A 124 45.79 27.25 36.38
CA VAL A 124 45.27 27.39 35.01
C VAL A 124 43.87 28.00 35.09
N THR A 125 43.76 29.31 34.87
CA THR A 125 42.48 30.01 34.70
C THR A 125 42.09 30.06 33.22
N ASN A 126 40.80 30.06 32.93
CA ASN A 126 40.29 30.20 31.56
C ASN A 126 40.72 31.53 30.92
N GLU A 127 40.85 32.58 31.72
CA GLU A 127 41.26 33.92 31.26
C GLU A 127 42.73 33.92 30.79
N ALA A 128 43.64 33.24 31.51
CA ALA A 128 45.03 33.09 31.09
C ALA A 128 45.19 32.16 29.87
N LEU A 129 44.27 31.21 29.68
CA LEU A 129 44.18 30.40 28.46
C LEU A 129 43.74 31.25 27.26
N GLU A 130 42.70 32.08 27.40
CA GLU A 130 42.25 32.97 26.34
C GLU A 130 43.32 34.01 25.97
N ASP A 131 44.01 34.62 26.95
CA ASP A 131 45.08 35.61 26.71
C ASP A 131 46.35 35.01 26.04
N GLU A 132 46.59 33.69 26.09
CA GLU A 132 47.64 33.03 25.30
C GLU A 132 47.12 32.51 23.94
N ILE A 133 45.91 31.94 23.90
CA ILE A 133 45.32 31.34 22.68
C ILE A 133 44.86 32.42 21.68
N VAL A 134 44.37 33.57 22.14
CA VAL A 134 43.94 34.67 21.26
C VAL A 134 45.12 35.23 20.44
N PRO A 135 46.31 35.53 21.02
CA PRO A 135 47.52 35.80 20.24
C PRO A 135 47.88 34.70 19.25
N ILE A 136 47.77 33.41 19.59
CA ILE A 136 48.09 32.30 18.67
C ILE A 136 47.12 32.25 17.49
N MET A 137 45.82 32.30 17.75
CA MET A 137 44.77 32.34 16.72
C MET A 137 44.86 33.61 15.87
N ASN A 138 45.31 34.72 16.45
CA ASN A 138 45.53 35.96 15.73
C ASN A 138 46.84 35.97 14.94
N GLU A 139 47.95 35.43 15.43
CA GLU A 139 49.21 35.42 14.68
C GLU A 139 49.08 34.60 13.39
N PHE A 140 48.39 33.45 13.46
CA PHE A 140 47.99 32.67 12.29
C PHE A 140 47.03 33.41 11.34
N LYS A 141 46.31 34.45 11.77
CA LYS A 141 45.50 35.33 10.91
C LYS A 141 46.27 36.57 10.42
N PHE A 142 47.22 37.08 11.21
CA PHE A 142 47.75 38.44 11.11
C PHE A 142 49.13 38.52 10.42
N GLN A 143 49.93 37.45 10.42
CA GLN A 143 51.21 37.43 9.68
C GLN A 143 51.04 37.68 8.15
N GLN A 144 49.84 37.53 7.59
CA GLN A 144 49.56 37.86 6.19
C GLN A 144 49.29 39.35 5.91
N ALA A 145 49.03 40.18 6.92
CA ALA A 145 48.75 41.61 6.73
C ALA A 145 49.96 42.41 6.20
N LEU A 146 51.17 41.84 6.24
CA LEU A 146 52.43 42.53 5.91
C LEU A 146 53.18 41.96 4.69
N THR A 147 52.60 41.01 3.93
CA THR A 147 53.28 40.45 2.73
C THR A 147 52.40 40.51 1.48
N PHE A 148 52.87 41.23 0.45
CA PHE A 148 52.11 41.60 -0.75
C PHE A 148 51.95 40.47 -1.80
N LYS A 149 51.60 39.25 -1.37
CA LYS A 149 51.32 38.09 -2.25
C LYS A 149 50.15 37.24 -1.72
N PRO A 150 49.14 36.92 -2.55
CA PRO A 150 48.04 36.05 -2.14
C PRO A 150 48.49 34.58 -2.13
N PHE A 151 48.82 34.07 -0.94
CA PHE A 151 49.07 32.64 -0.71
C PHE A 151 48.16 32.18 0.43
N PRO A 152 47.09 31.40 0.19
CA PRO A 152 46.01 31.24 1.16
C PRO A 152 46.45 30.54 2.45
N LEU A 153 46.07 31.12 3.60
CA LEU A 153 46.04 30.43 4.89
C LEU A 153 45.17 29.17 4.82
N PRO A 154 45.44 28.15 5.67
CA PRO A 154 44.66 26.92 5.71
C PRO A 154 43.17 27.21 5.91
N GLN A 155 42.33 26.60 5.07
CA GLN A 155 40.93 26.29 5.42
C GLN A 155 40.84 24.97 6.20
N GLU A 156 41.99 24.38 6.54
CA GLU A 156 42.10 23.07 7.18
C GLU A 156 41.92 23.11 8.70
N VAL A 157 42.37 24.15 9.41
CA VAL A 157 42.34 24.21 10.88
C VAL A 157 41.00 24.76 11.37
N GLU A 158 40.19 23.91 12.05
CA GLU A 158 38.89 24.30 12.60
C GLU A 158 39.00 24.83 14.05
N THR A 159 39.83 24.22 14.91
CA THR A 159 40.03 24.68 16.31
C THR A 159 41.35 24.21 16.94
N CYS A 160 41.70 24.78 18.10
CA CYS A 160 42.80 24.38 18.97
C CYS A 160 42.26 23.95 20.34
N VAL A 161 42.76 22.84 20.88
CA VAL A 161 42.38 22.29 22.19
C VAL A 161 43.65 22.03 23.00
N GLU A 162 43.76 22.63 24.18
CA GLU A 162 44.82 22.29 25.12
C GLU A 162 44.37 21.21 26.11
N CYS A 163 45.24 20.24 26.42
CA CYS A 163 44.91 19.07 27.23
C CYS A 163 46.10 18.53 28.05
N SER A 164 45.82 17.69 29.04
CA SER A 164 46.83 16.87 29.72
C SER A 164 46.35 15.42 29.81
N ALA A 165 47.02 14.55 29.06
CA ALA A 165 46.88 13.10 29.21
C ALA A 165 47.33 12.55 30.58
N LYS A 166 47.96 13.38 31.43
CA LYS A 166 48.47 13.02 32.76
C LYS A 166 47.47 13.35 33.87
N LEU A 167 46.69 14.43 33.71
CA LEU A 167 45.61 14.86 34.61
C LEU A 167 44.21 14.57 34.04
N PRO A 168 44.07 13.63 33.07
CA PRO A 168 42.96 13.53 32.11
C PRO A 168 42.22 14.80 31.64
N LEU A 169 42.83 15.98 31.74
CA LEU A 169 42.16 17.26 31.48
C LEU A 169 41.98 17.48 29.97
N ASN A 170 40.75 17.81 29.55
CA ASN A 170 40.31 18.09 28.18
C ASN A 170 40.60 16.98 27.14
N VAL A 171 41.01 15.78 27.58
CA VAL A 171 41.33 14.65 26.68
C VAL A 171 40.11 14.28 25.83
N SER A 172 38.92 14.21 26.43
CA SER A 172 37.67 13.90 25.72
C SER A 172 37.24 15.01 24.75
N GLU A 173 37.58 16.27 25.03
CA GLU A 173 37.21 17.42 24.21
C GLU A 173 37.92 17.39 22.85
N VAL A 174 39.18 16.96 22.82
CA VAL A 174 39.93 16.74 21.57
C VAL A 174 39.15 15.85 20.59
N PHE A 175 38.58 14.74 21.09
CA PHE A 175 37.82 13.80 20.27
C PHE A 175 36.40 14.30 19.95
N TYR A 176 35.77 15.04 20.86
CA TYR A 176 34.47 15.70 20.64
C TYR A 176 34.56 16.75 19.52
N PHE A 177 35.51 17.68 19.58
CA PHE A 177 35.73 18.68 18.54
C PHE A 177 36.16 18.04 17.22
N ALA A 178 36.96 16.97 17.25
CA ALA A 178 37.30 16.20 16.05
C ALA A 178 36.07 15.55 15.40
N GLN A 179 35.15 14.94 16.17
CA GLN A 179 33.88 14.44 15.64
C GLN A 179 33.03 15.57 15.04
N LYS A 180 32.84 16.67 15.78
CA LYS A 180 32.04 17.81 15.29
C LYS A 180 32.61 18.48 14.04
N ALA A 181 33.93 18.56 13.88
CA ALA A 181 34.54 19.09 12.66
C ALA A 181 34.21 18.25 11.41
N VAL A 182 34.06 16.92 11.54
CA VAL A 182 33.67 16.03 10.43
C VAL A 182 32.16 16.05 10.20
N LEU A 183 31.38 16.07 11.28
CA LEU A 183 29.92 15.97 11.22
C LEU A 183 29.24 17.31 10.94
N HIS A 184 29.87 18.43 11.25
CA HIS A 184 29.30 19.77 11.15
C HIS A 184 30.30 20.78 10.56
N PRO A 185 30.92 20.50 9.39
CA PRO A 185 32.02 21.29 8.86
C PRO A 185 31.63 22.75 8.62
N THR A 186 32.53 23.68 8.93
CA THR A 186 32.31 25.13 8.73
C THR A 186 32.45 25.51 7.26
N ALA A 187 33.38 24.86 6.56
CA ALA A 187 33.87 25.21 5.24
C ALA A 187 32.81 25.43 4.12
N PRO A 188 31.71 24.65 3.99
CA PRO A 188 30.69 24.89 2.98
C PRO A 188 29.66 25.96 3.39
N LEU A 189 29.49 26.24 4.69
CA LEU A 189 28.48 27.16 5.21
C LEU A 189 28.92 28.63 5.14
N TYR A 190 30.17 28.89 5.55
CA TYR A 190 30.63 30.23 5.94
C TYR A 190 32.03 30.51 5.41
N ASP A 191 32.33 31.78 5.14
CA ASP A 191 33.72 32.23 4.98
C ASP A 191 34.20 33.00 6.20
N SER A 192 35.23 32.46 6.85
CA SER A 192 35.81 33.00 8.08
C SER A 192 36.76 34.17 7.85
N ARG A 193 37.00 34.59 6.60
CA ARG A 193 37.79 35.78 6.23
C ARG A 193 36.89 36.98 5.98
N ASP A 194 35.90 36.78 5.11
CA ASP A 194 34.94 37.82 4.71
C ASP A 194 33.75 37.93 5.68
N HIS A 195 33.69 37.05 6.69
CA HIS A 195 32.67 36.97 7.73
C HIS A 195 31.22 36.78 7.25
N VAL A 196 31.01 36.25 6.05
CA VAL A 196 29.70 36.04 5.41
C VAL A 196 29.34 34.57 5.16
N LEU A 197 28.04 34.27 5.11
CA LEU A 197 27.53 32.99 4.60
C LEU A 197 27.94 32.81 3.13
N LYS A 198 28.28 31.58 2.75
CA LYS A 198 28.62 31.24 1.36
C LYS A 198 27.36 31.18 0.49
N PRO A 199 27.41 31.54 -0.82
CA PRO A 199 26.23 31.61 -1.67
C PRO A 199 25.37 30.34 -1.73
N ALA A 200 26.00 29.16 -1.67
CA ALA A 200 25.28 27.88 -1.60
C ALA A 200 24.49 27.72 -0.29
N CYS A 201 25.04 28.16 0.84
CA CYS A 201 24.35 28.15 2.14
C CYS A 201 23.20 29.16 2.16
N ILE A 202 23.40 30.35 1.60
CA ILE A 202 22.34 31.37 1.45
C ILE A 202 21.19 30.80 0.59
N ALA A 203 21.50 30.17 -0.55
CA ALA A 203 20.49 29.56 -1.41
C ALA A 203 19.74 28.41 -0.71
N ALA A 204 20.46 27.55 0.03
CA ALA A 204 19.85 26.45 0.77
C ALA A 204 18.91 26.94 1.89
N LEU A 205 19.34 27.94 2.67
CA LEU A 205 18.56 28.54 3.75
C LEU A 205 17.38 29.38 3.22
N ARG A 206 17.55 30.14 2.13
CA ARG A 206 16.46 30.85 1.43
C ARG A 206 15.37 29.87 0.97
N ARG A 207 15.75 28.72 0.42
CA ARG A 207 14.78 27.68 0.05
C ARG A 207 14.07 27.12 1.29
N ILE A 208 14.77 26.93 2.41
CA ILE A 208 14.14 26.47 3.67
C ILE A 208 13.14 27.50 4.18
N PHE A 209 13.51 28.78 4.21
CA PHE A 209 12.62 29.89 4.56
C PHE A 209 11.32 29.84 3.74
N LYS A 210 11.40 29.79 2.40
CA LYS A 210 10.25 29.70 1.48
C LYS A 210 9.38 28.42 1.61
N LEU A 211 9.83 27.43 2.39
CA LEU A 211 9.11 26.19 2.68
C LEU A 211 8.62 26.12 4.15
N CYS A 212 9.00 27.09 4.98
CA CYS A 212 8.49 27.29 6.34
C CYS A 212 7.46 28.43 6.37
N ASP A 213 7.66 29.43 5.51
CA ASP A 213 6.67 30.40 5.07
C ASP A 213 5.58 29.59 4.35
N THR A 214 4.44 29.39 5.00
CA THR A 214 3.34 28.55 4.51
C THR A 214 2.38 29.36 3.66
N ASN A 215 2.09 30.60 4.07
CA ASN A 215 1.10 31.48 3.46
C ASN A 215 1.63 32.35 2.31
N LYS A 216 2.96 32.39 2.09
CA LYS A 216 3.66 33.16 1.05
C LYS A 216 3.61 34.69 1.23
N ASP A 217 3.47 35.17 2.47
CA ASP A 217 3.55 36.61 2.80
C ASP A 217 5.00 37.15 2.97
N GLY A 218 6.00 36.26 3.02
CA GLY A 218 7.42 36.60 3.12
C GLY A 218 7.95 36.90 4.52
N ILE A 219 7.20 36.58 5.59
CA ILE A 219 7.70 36.41 6.96
C ILE A 219 7.58 34.95 7.41
N LEU A 220 8.09 34.67 8.62
CA LEU A 220 7.74 33.50 9.41
C LEU A 220 7.07 33.98 10.69
N ASP A 221 5.80 33.65 10.85
CA ASP A 221 5.00 34.08 12.00
C ASP A 221 5.27 33.24 13.28
N ALA A 222 4.53 33.49 14.35
CA ALA A 222 4.69 32.75 15.61
C ALA A 222 4.20 31.29 15.54
N SER A 223 3.31 30.94 14.60
CA SER A 223 2.89 29.56 14.32
C SER A 223 3.94 28.83 13.47
N GLU A 224 4.36 29.44 12.36
CA GLU A 224 5.32 28.89 11.39
C GLU A 224 6.70 28.68 11.98
N LEU A 225 7.22 29.64 12.78
CA LEU A 225 8.48 29.44 13.52
C LEU A 225 8.37 28.29 14.53
N ASN A 226 7.19 28.06 15.11
CA ASN A 226 6.95 26.94 16.01
C ASN A 226 6.81 25.60 15.27
N GLU A 227 6.21 25.57 14.08
CA GLU A 227 6.17 24.37 13.25
C GLU A 227 7.57 24.04 12.70
N PHE A 228 8.32 25.03 12.20
CA PHE A 228 9.72 24.88 11.80
C PHE A 228 10.58 24.31 12.94
N GLN A 229 10.38 24.76 14.18
CA GLN A 229 11.12 24.29 15.35
C GLN A 229 10.71 22.86 15.76
N ARG A 230 9.41 22.54 15.79
CA ARG A 230 8.95 21.14 15.93
C ARG A 230 9.50 20.25 14.81
N LYS A 231 9.54 20.75 13.57
CA LYS A 231 10.06 20.02 12.41
C LYS A 231 11.55 19.78 12.52
N CYS A 232 12.37 20.74 12.97
CA CYS A 232 13.82 20.60 12.99
C CYS A 232 14.40 20.01 14.28
N PHE A 233 13.79 20.30 15.43
CA PHE A 233 14.33 20.02 16.77
C PHE A 233 13.33 19.28 17.68
N ASP A 234 12.19 18.86 17.13
CA ASP A 234 11.14 18.07 17.79
C ASP A 234 10.55 18.73 19.05
N ALA A 235 10.66 20.06 19.17
CA ALA A 235 10.11 20.90 20.23
C ALA A 235 9.70 22.32 19.75
N PRO A 236 8.71 22.99 20.39
CA PRO A 236 8.35 24.38 20.13
C PRO A 236 9.24 25.38 20.90
N LEU A 237 9.20 26.65 20.49
CA LEU A 237 9.78 27.79 21.23
C LEU A 237 8.81 28.27 22.32
N GLN A 238 9.30 28.70 23.48
CA GLN A 238 8.47 29.47 24.41
C GLN A 238 8.28 30.91 23.91
N THR A 239 7.16 31.56 24.25
CA THR A 239 6.84 32.92 23.78
C THR A 239 7.92 33.94 24.17
N GLN A 240 8.45 33.86 25.39
CA GLN A 240 9.53 34.76 25.85
C GLN A 240 10.83 34.54 25.08
N GLU A 241 11.13 33.30 24.71
CA GLU A 241 12.32 32.94 23.95
C GLU A 241 12.22 33.41 22.49
N LEU A 242 11.03 33.30 21.89
CA LEU A 242 10.73 33.82 20.55
C LEU A 242 10.85 35.34 20.48
N GLU A 243 10.26 36.09 21.42
CA GLU A 243 10.39 37.55 21.46
C GLU A 243 11.84 37.99 21.73
N GLY A 244 12.61 37.24 22.51
CA GLY A 244 14.05 37.47 22.68
C GLY A 244 14.85 37.30 21.38
N ILE A 245 14.50 36.33 20.54
CA ILE A 245 15.10 36.17 19.19
C ILE A 245 14.74 37.36 18.30
N LYS A 246 13.45 37.77 18.26
CA LYS A 246 13.00 38.91 17.46
C LYS A 246 13.69 40.21 17.86
N ALA A 247 13.79 40.50 19.15
CA ALA A 247 14.47 41.70 19.65
C ALA A 247 15.94 41.74 19.23
N MET A 248 16.66 40.62 19.37
CA MET A 248 18.07 40.51 18.98
C MET A 248 18.28 40.69 17.47
N VAL A 249 17.38 40.15 16.64
CA VAL A 249 17.39 40.36 15.19
C VAL A 249 17.09 41.82 14.84
N GLN A 250 16.05 42.42 15.45
CA GLN A 250 15.62 43.80 15.17
C GLN A 250 16.67 44.85 15.55
N GLU A 251 17.49 44.58 16.56
CA GLU A 251 18.59 45.45 16.99
C GLU A 251 19.79 45.44 16.02
N HIS A 252 20.03 44.33 15.31
CA HIS A 252 21.27 44.09 14.57
C HIS A 252 21.11 43.87 13.06
N ALA A 253 19.90 43.60 12.57
CA ALA A 253 19.59 43.36 11.16
C ALA A 253 18.42 44.23 10.70
N GLU A 254 18.73 45.31 9.97
CA GLU A 254 17.72 46.20 9.40
C GLU A 254 16.78 45.43 8.46
N GLY A 255 15.47 45.55 8.69
CA GLY A 255 14.45 44.76 7.97
C GLY A 255 14.40 43.27 8.36
N GLY A 256 15.08 42.84 9.43
CA GLY A 256 15.11 41.45 9.88
C GLY A 256 13.79 40.94 10.51
N VAL A 257 12.96 41.83 11.03
CA VAL A 257 11.60 41.54 11.54
C VAL A 257 10.61 42.48 10.85
N ARG A 258 9.45 41.96 10.43
CA ARG A 258 8.36 42.73 9.81
C ARG A 258 7.03 42.21 10.35
N ASP A 259 6.10 43.11 10.71
CA ASP A 259 4.74 42.78 11.17
C ASP A 259 4.67 41.77 12.35
N GLY A 260 5.76 41.64 13.12
CA GLY A 260 5.89 40.68 14.22
C GLY A 260 6.44 39.30 13.84
N GLY A 261 6.67 39.02 12.56
CA GLY A 261 7.33 37.81 12.04
C GLY A 261 8.77 38.05 11.55
N LEU A 262 9.52 36.96 11.38
CA LEU A 262 10.93 36.99 10.97
C LEU A 262 11.05 37.01 9.44
N THR A 263 11.79 37.94 8.85
CA THR A 263 11.99 38.00 7.38
C THR A 263 13.11 37.05 6.91
N GLU A 264 13.26 36.85 5.60
CA GLU A 264 14.40 36.09 5.04
C GLU A 264 15.75 36.66 5.52
N ILE A 265 15.86 37.98 5.63
CA ILE A 265 17.04 38.69 6.14
C ILE A 265 17.30 38.31 7.60
N GLY A 266 16.26 38.33 8.44
CA GLY A 266 16.35 37.95 9.85
C GLY A 266 16.71 36.47 10.05
N PHE A 267 16.17 35.59 9.21
CA PHE A 267 16.46 34.15 9.22
C PHE A 267 17.91 33.84 8.83
N LEU A 268 18.42 34.48 7.76
CA LEU A 268 19.82 34.37 7.35
C LEU A 268 20.78 34.97 8.40
N TYR A 269 20.41 36.09 9.03
CA TYR A 269 21.18 36.68 10.13
C TYR A 269 21.24 35.77 11.36
N LEU A 270 20.11 35.18 11.77
CA LEU A 270 20.04 34.24 12.89
C LEU A 270 20.97 33.03 12.68
N HIS A 271 20.94 32.43 11.49
CA HIS A 271 21.86 31.34 11.12
C HIS A 271 23.33 31.77 11.06
N THR A 272 23.61 33.02 10.67
CA THR A 272 24.97 33.61 10.72
C THR A 272 25.47 33.69 12.16
N ILE A 273 24.63 34.17 13.09
CA ILE A 273 24.94 34.28 14.52
C ILE A 273 25.14 32.90 15.18
N PHE A 274 24.37 31.87 14.79
CA PHE A 274 24.63 30.51 15.26
C PHE A 274 26.02 30.02 14.85
N ILE A 275 26.41 30.21 13.58
CA ILE A 275 27.73 29.81 13.07
C ILE A 275 28.85 30.58 13.78
N GLN A 276 28.73 31.92 13.91
CA GLN A 276 29.72 32.76 14.61
C GLN A 276 29.89 32.39 16.09
N ARG A 277 28.84 31.86 16.74
CA ARG A 277 28.88 31.36 18.13
C ARG A 277 29.25 29.88 18.23
N GLY A 278 29.83 29.28 17.18
CA GLY A 278 30.25 27.87 17.14
C GLY A 278 29.11 26.85 17.08
N ARG A 279 27.85 27.28 16.99
CA ARG A 279 26.65 26.42 16.96
C ARG A 279 26.33 25.94 15.54
N LEU A 280 27.36 25.42 14.86
CA LEU A 280 27.30 24.87 13.49
C LEU A 280 26.23 23.77 13.37
N GLU A 281 26.10 22.97 14.44
CA GLU A 281 25.11 21.91 14.62
C GLU A 281 23.67 22.38 14.33
N THR A 282 23.25 23.52 14.89
CA THR A 282 21.89 24.05 14.73
C THR A 282 21.55 24.30 13.26
N THR A 283 22.47 24.90 12.50
CA THR A 283 22.29 25.13 11.06
C THR A 283 22.31 23.83 10.26
N TRP A 284 23.21 22.90 10.61
CA TRP A 284 23.31 21.60 9.95
C TRP A 284 22.10 20.68 10.17
N THR A 285 21.50 20.70 11.37
CA THR A 285 20.28 19.94 11.68
C THR A 285 19.09 20.43 10.84
N VAL A 286 18.93 21.75 10.71
CA VAL A 286 17.96 22.38 9.81
C VAL A 286 18.20 21.95 8.35
N LEU A 287 19.42 22.09 7.85
CA LEU A 287 19.78 21.65 6.49
C LEU A 287 19.48 20.16 6.25
N ARG A 288 19.77 19.29 7.23
CA ARG A 288 19.53 17.84 7.13
C ARG A 288 18.05 17.48 7.14
N LYS A 289 17.22 18.11 8.00
CA LYS A 289 15.77 17.83 8.02
C LYS A 289 15.08 18.23 6.71
N PHE A 290 15.64 19.21 5.99
CA PHE A 290 15.21 19.61 4.64
C PHE A 290 15.96 18.91 3.48
N GLY A 291 16.71 17.85 3.77
CA GLY A 291 17.24 16.89 2.77
C GLY A 291 18.65 17.16 2.23
N TYR A 292 19.35 18.20 2.71
CA TYR A 292 20.68 18.57 2.21
C TYR A 292 21.82 17.69 2.77
N ALA A 293 22.83 17.47 1.94
CA ALA A 293 24.09 16.80 2.28
C ALA A 293 25.22 17.80 2.64
N GLU A 294 26.41 17.26 2.93
CA GLU A 294 27.63 18.00 3.26
C GLU A 294 28.10 18.97 2.15
N ASP A 295 27.69 18.74 0.90
CA ASP A 295 27.95 19.59 -0.27
C ASP A 295 26.85 20.63 -0.56
N LEU A 296 25.86 20.75 0.35
CA LEU A 296 24.67 21.59 0.23
C LEU A 296 23.78 21.28 -0.98
N ARG A 297 23.81 20.05 -1.49
CA ARG A 297 22.82 19.53 -2.46
C ARG A 297 21.79 18.64 -1.77
N LEU A 298 20.58 18.59 -2.33
CA LEU A 298 19.56 17.64 -1.87
C LEU A 298 19.97 16.22 -2.24
N THR A 299 19.87 15.31 -1.28
CA THR A 299 20.25 13.90 -1.49
C THR A 299 19.32 13.20 -2.49
N GLU A 300 19.86 12.30 -3.31
CA GLU A 300 19.05 11.49 -4.23
C GLU A 300 17.96 10.70 -3.49
N SER A 301 18.29 10.15 -2.31
CA SER A 301 17.32 9.47 -1.44
C SER A 301 16.20 10.37 -0.90
N PHE A 302 16.40 11.68 -0.84
CA PHE A 302 15.35 12.64 -0.46
C PHE A 302 14.50 13.04 -1.67
N LEU A 303 15.10 13.24 -2.85
CA LEU A 303 14.36 13.57 -4.07
C LEU A 303 13.58 12.37 -4.64
N LEU A 304 14.18 11.18 -4.57
CA LEU A 304 13.69 9.91 -5.12
C LEU A 304 13.62 8.85 -4.01
N PRO A 305 12.67 8.96 -3.06
CA PRO A 305 12.42 7.90 -2.09
C PRO A 305 12.03 6.60 -2.81
N LYS A 306 12.34 5.45 -2.20
CA LYS A 306 12.13 4.15 -2.83
C LYS A 306 10.64 3.91 -3.09
N PHE A 307 10.27 3.77 -4.37
CA PHE A 307 8.91 3.54 -4.83
C PHE A 307 8.91 2.45 -5.92
N ASP A 308 8.51 1.22 -5.56
CA ASP A 308 8.54 0.07 -6.45
C ASP A 308 7.21 -0.04 -7.22
N VAL A 309 7.22 0.24 -8.54
CA VAL A 309 6.06 0.08 -9.41
C VAL A 309 6.07 -1.32 -10.05
N PRO A 310 5.05 -2.18 -9.83
CA PRO A 310 4.99 -3.50 -10.45
C PRO A 310 4.86 -3.43 -11.98
N PRO A 311 5.31 -4.46 -12.72
CA PRO A 311 5.07 -4.56 -14.16
C PRO A 311 3.58 -4.48 -14.48
N ASP A 312 3.23 -3.85 -15.60
CA ASP A 312 1.85 -3.71 -16.11
C ASP A 312 0.93 -2.79 -15.27
N CYS A 313 1.41 -2.21 -14.16
CA CYS A 313 0.77 -1.10 -13.44
C CYS A 313 1.22 0.27 -14.00
N SER A 314 0.55 1.35 -13.61
CA SER A 314 1.12 2.71 -13.68
C SER A 314 0.98 3.43 -12.34
N VAL A 315 1.34 4.71 -12.33
CA VAL A 315 1.22 5.61 -11.17
C VAL A 315 0.23 6.72 -11.49
N GLU A 316 -0.57 7.10 -10.51
CA GLU A 316 -1.46 8.27 -10.51
C GLU A 316 -1.19 9.10 -9.24
N LEU A 317 -1.69 10.33 -9.19
CA LEU A 317 -1.75 11.08 -7.93
C LEU A 317 -2.75 10.41 -6.98
N SER A 318 -2.42 10.34 -5.69
CA SER A 318 -3.39 10.00 -4.65
C SER A 318 -4.26 11.22 -4.31
N PRO A 319 -5.36 11.09 -3.54
CA PRO A 319 -6.12 12.23 -3.05
C PRO A 319 -5.26 13.27 -2.30
N LEU A 320 -4.25 12.82 -1.55
CA LEU A 320 -3.29 13.71 -0.86
C LEU A 320 -2.32 14.40 -1.84
N GLY A 321 -2.03 13.78 -2.97
CA GLY A 321 -1.24 14.39 -4.05
C GLY A 321 -2.03 15.46 -4.80
N TYR A 322 -3.30 15.20 -5.13
CA TYR A 322 -4.20 16.21 -5.69
C TYR A 322 -4.37 17.39 -4.73
N GLN A 323 -4.70 17.13 -3.45
CA GLN A 323 -4.86 18.16 -2.43
C GLN A 323 -3.62 19.07 -2.38
N PHE A 324 -2.42 18.51 -2.21
CA PHE A 324 -1.19 19.31 -2.16
C PHE A 324 -0.98 20.18 -3.40
N PHE A 325 -1.30 19.69 -4.60
CA PHE A 325 -1.17 20.51 -5.81
C PHE A 325 -2.27 21.56 -5.95
N THR A 326 -3.46 21.36 -5.37
CA THR A 326 -4.48 22.42 -5.21
C THR A 326 -4.02 23.45 -4.18
N ASP A 327 -3.54 23.03 -3.00
CA ASP A 327 -3.03 23.93 -1.96
C ASP A 327 -1.92 24.84 -2.53
N ILE A 328 -0.96 24.27 -3.26
CA ILE A 328 0.12 25.01 -3.94
C ILE A 328 -0.39 25.90 -5.08
N PHE A 329 -1.56 25.63 -5.67
CA PHE A 329 -2.17 26.52 -6.65
C PHE A 329 -2.77 27.75 -5.94
N GLU A 330 -3.66 27.52 -4.98
CA GLU A 330 -4.41 28.55 -4.25
C GLU A 330 -3.49 29.50 -3.46
N ILE A 331 -2.33 29.03 -3.00
CA ILE A 331 -1.31 29.84 -2.31
C ILE A 331 -0.57 30.81 -3.26
N PHE A 332 -0.53 30.54 -4.57
CA PHE A 332 0.24 31.33 -5.55
C PHE A 332 -0.62 32.05 -6.60
N ASP A 333 -1.93 31.78 -6.66
CA ASP A 333 -2.94 32.59 -7.37
C ASP A 333 -3.25 33.86 -6.57
N LYS A 334 -2.48 34.93 -6.79
CA LYS A 334 -2.43 36.10 -5.89
C LYS A 334 -3.51 37.15 -6.18
N ASP A 335 -4.09 37.14 -7.38
CA ASP A 335 -5.25 37.94 -7.78
C ASP A 335 -6.57 37.15 -7.72
N GLN A 336 -6.52 35.85 -7.41
CA GLN A 336 -7.68 34.96 -7.24
C GLN A 336 -8.54 34.85 -8.50
N ASP A 337 -7.90 34.79 -9.67
CA ASP A 337 -8.57 34.68 -10.97
C ASP A 337 -8.77 33.22 -11.44
N GLY A 338 -8.17 32.25 -10.75
CA GLY A 338 -8.24 30.82 -11.05
C GLY A 338 -7.19 30.35 -12.07
N ALA A 339 -6.20 31.18 -12.43
CA ALA A 339 -5.15 30.87 -13.40
C ALA A 339 -3.75 31.43 -13.04
N LEU A 340 -2.79 30.54 -12.81
CA LEU A 340 -1.40 30.95 -12.52
C LEU A 340 -0.74 31.60 -13.76
N LYS A 341 -0.41 32.89 -13.64
CA LYS A 341 0.25 33.66 -14.70
C LYS A 341 1.77 33.40 -14.71
N PRO A 342 2.51 33.74 -15.79
CA PRO A 342 3.91 33.35 -15.93
C PRO A 342 4.83 33.73 -14.75
N SER A 343 4.61 34.88 -14.11
CA SER A 343 5.38 35.32 -12.93
C SER A 343 5.09 34.50 -11.68
N GLU A 344 3.86 34.00 -11.50
CA GLU A 344 3.49 33.15 -10.36
C GLU A 344 4.02 31.73 -10.56
N LEU A 345 4.01 31.22 -11.80
CA LEU A 345 4.68 29.97 -12.15
C LEU A 345 6.19 30.03 -11.87
N GLU A 346 6.85 31.15 -12.16
CA GLU A 346 8.25 31.38 -11.74
C GLU A 346 8.41 31.40 -10.21
N GLU A 347 7.45 31.94 -9.47
CA GLU A 347 7.48 31.99 -8.02
C GLU A 347 7.23 30.62 -7.35
N VAL A 348 6.22 29.86 -7.82
CA VAL A 348 5.94 28.46 -7.44
C VAL A 348 7.19 27.61 -7.58
N PHE A 349 7.84 27.68 -8.74
CA PHE A 349 9.04 26.89 -9.02
C PHE A 349 10.33 27.47 -8.42
N SER A 350 10.29 28.60 -7.69
CA SER A 350 11.48 29.23 -7.11
C SER A 350 12.15 28.44 -5.96
N THR A 351 11.51 27.37 -5.47
CA THR A 351 12.09 26.39 -4.53
C THR A 351 12.63 25.13 -5.23
N SER A 352 12.67 25.13 -6.57
CA SER A 352 13.07 24.01 -7.43
C SER A 352 14.18 24.42 -8.43
N PRO A 353 14.70 23.50 -9.26
CA PRO A 353 15.63 23.84 -10.34
C PRO A 353 15.01 24.64 -11.50
N GLY A 354 13.70 24.90 -11.48
CA GLY A 354 12.92 25.58 -12.51
C GLY A 354 11.66 24.80 -12.90
N ASN A 355 10.87 25.34 -13.84
CA ASN A 355 9.66 24.67 -14.33
C ASN A 355 10.02 23.34 -15.04
N PRO A 356 9.48 22.17 -14.60
CA PRO A 356 9.84 20.86 -15.15
C PRO A 356 9.41 20.66 -16.62
N TRP A 357 8.49 21.48 -17.11
CA TRP A 357 7.88 21.38 -18.44
C TRP A 357 8.39 22.43 -19.42
N ALA A 358 9.37 23.27 -19.03
CA ALA A 358 9.93 24.32 -19.88
C ALA A 358 10.44 23.80 -21.25
N ALA A 359 10.94 22.56 -21.30
CA ALA A 359 11.39 21.91 -22.53
C ALA A 359 10.25 21.36 -23.43
N GLN A 360 9.00 21.36 -22.96
CA GLN A 360 7.84 20.71 -23.57
C GLN A 360 6.87 21.68 -24.29
N LYS A 361 7.20 22.98 -24.37
CA LYS A 361 6.29 24.09 -24.76
C LYS A 361 5.12 24.34 -23.79
N PHE A 362 5.20 23.93 -22.52
CA PHE A 362 4.22 24.36 -21.51
C PHE A 362 4.09 25.90 -21.50
N PRO A 363 2.87 26.49 -21.46
CA PRO A 363 1.57 25.87 -21.17
C PRO A 363 0.77 25.38 -22.39
N ASP A 364 1.36 25.27 -23.59
CA ASP A 364 0.69 24.78 -24.80
C ASP A 364 0.27 23.28 -24.69
N THR A 365 0.73 22.58 -23.64
CA THR A 365 0.47 21.16 -23.32
C THR A 365 -0.82 20.90 -22.53
N THR A 366 -1.45 21.92 -21.96
CA THR A 366 -2.63 21.78 -21.09
C THR A 366 -3.57 23.00 -21.21
N LEU A 367 -4.70 23.03 -20.51
CA LEU A 367 -5.60 24.19 -20.51
C LEU A 367 -4.89 25.47 -20.04
N SER A 368 -5.31 26.58 -20.65
CA SER A 368 -5.04 27.94 -20.22
C SER A 368 -6.31 28.78 -20.41
N ASP A 369 -6.36 29.94 -19.78
CA ASP A 369 -7.36 30.98 -20.07
C ASP A 369 -7.10 31.67 -21.43
N GLU A 370 -7.79 32.80 -21.68
CA GLU A 370 -7.60 33.65 -22.86
C GLU A 370 -6.27 34.43 -22.86
N THR A 371 -5.67 34.72 -21.70
CA THR A 371 -4.38 35.41 -21.59
C THR A 371 -3.17 34.47 -21.73
N GLY A 372 -3.35 33.17 -21.49
CA GLY A 372 -2.31 32.14 -21.50
C GLY A 372 -1.81 31.70 -20.12
N ALA A 373 -2.42 32.20 -19.04
CA ALA A 373 -2.25 31.72 -17.67
C ALA A 373 -2.87 30.32 -17.48
N VAL A 374 -2.33 29.53 -16.54
CA VAL A 374 -2.66 28.11 -16.40
C VAL A 374 -3.74 27.91 -15.35
N THR A 375 -4.93 27.47 -15.78
CA THR A 375 -6.05 27.23 -14.87
C THR A 375 -5.78 26.07 -13.90
N LEU A 376 -6.47 26.04 -12.75
CA LEU A 376 -6.38 24.93 -11.78
C LEU A 376 -6.58 23.55 -12.45
N GLN A 377 -7.57 23.44 -13.32
CA GLN A 377 -7.82 22.24 -14.13
C GLN A 377 -6.62 21.87 -15.01
N GLY A 378 -6.01 22.86 -15.68
CA GLY A 378 -4.81 22.67 -16.50
C GLY A 378 -3.59 22.26 -15.68
N TRP A 379 -3.42 22.82 -14.49
CA TRP A 379 -2.34 22.52 -13.54
C TRP A 379 -2.43 21.07 -13.01
N LEU A 380 -3.61 20.66 -12.51
CA LEU A 380 -3.84 19.29 -12.03
C LEU A 380 -3.75 18.25 -13.17
N ALA A 381 -4.20 18.61 -14.37
CA ALA A 381 -4.01 17.80 -15.58
C ALA A 381 -2.53 17.61 -15.91
N GLN A 382 -1.73 18.67 -15.89
CA GLN A 382 -0.29 18.64 -16.18
C GLN A 382 0.47 17.78 -15.14
N TRP A 383 0.14 17.86 -13.85
CA TRP A 383 0.71 16.97 -12.82
C TRP A 383 0.26 15.52 -12.97
N SER A 384 -0.99 15.28 -13.38
CA SER A 384 -1.50 13.93 -13.67
C SER A 384 -0.77 13.28 -14.85
N MET A 385 -0.54 14.03 -15.94
CA MET A 385 0.29 13.59 -17.07
C MET A 385 1.75 13.33 -16.65
N THR A 386 2.34 14.24 -15.88
CA THR A 386 3.72 14.10 -15.39
C THR A 386 3.87 12.83 -14.56
N THR A 387 2.91 12.55 -13.68
CA THR A 387 2.91 11.37 -12.81
C THR A 387 2.73 10.06 -13.59
N LEU A 388 1.86 10.05 -14.61
CA LEU A 388 1.65 8.89 -15.47
C LEU A 388 2.88 8.56 -16.33
N LEU A 389 3.56 9.58 -16.86
CA LEU A 389 4.69 9.42 -17.79
C LEU A 389 6.05 9.28 -17.08
N ASP A 390 6.29 10.05 -16.01
CA ASP A 390 7.49 9.97 -15.16
C ASP A 390 7.20 10.42 -13.71
N HIS A 391 6.64 9.51 -12.92
CA HIS A 391 6.44 9.68 -11.47
C HIS A 391 7.71 10.07 -10.69
N LYS A 392 8.92 9.87 -11.22
CA LYS A 392 10.16 10.29 -10.55
C LYS A 392 10.33 11.80 -10.57
N THR A 393 9.96 12.45 -11.68
CA THR A 393 9.83 13.90 -11.72
C THR A 393 8.80 14.38 -10.70
N THR A 394 7.63 13.74 -10.57
CA THR A 394 6.66 14.10 -9.53
C THR A 394 7.23 13.95 -8.12
N LEU A 395 7.89 12.82 -7.77
CA LEU A 395 8.53 12.65 -6.46
C LEU A 395 9.58 13.73 -6.16
N ALA A 396 10.41 14.07 -7.14
CA ALA A 396 11.42 15.12 -7.00
C ALA A 396 10.78 16.50 -6.82
N TYR A 397 9.66 16.81 -7.49
CA TYR A 397 8.99 18.10 -7.33
C TYR A 397 8.13 18.19 -6.06
N LEU A 398 7.53 17.10 -5.59
CA LEU A 398 7.00 17.01 -4.22
C LEU A 398 8.10 17.29 -3.18
N ALA A 399 9.34 16.85 -3.44
CA ALA A 399 10.50 17.15 -2.60
C ALA A 399 10.96 18.62 -2.71
N TYR A 400 10.95 19.22 -3.90
CA TYR A 400 11.32 20.62 -4.12
C TYR A 400 10.31 21.60 -3.51
N LEU A 401 9.02 21.38 -3.79
CA LEU A 401 7.90 22.21 -3.33
C LEU A 401 7.51 21.98 -1.85
N GLY A 402 8.04 20.93 -1.22
CA GLY A 402 7.96 20.73 0.23
C GLY A 402 6.71 20.01 0.74
N TYR A 403 6.27 18.96 0.04
CA TYR A 403 5.14 18.11 0.45
C TYR A 403 5.18 17.75 1.95
N PRO A 404 4.11 18.00 2.73
CA PRO A 404 4.19 18.01 4.20
C PRO A 404 4.16 16.62 4.84
N ASN A 405 3.50 15.63 4.22
CA ASN A 405 3.31 14.32 4.83
C ASN A 405 4.48 13.37 4.54
N GLU A 406 4.85 12.54 5.51
CA GLU A 406 5.80 11.45 5.32
C GLU A 406 5.13 10.08 5.60
N PRO A 407 5.43 9.02 4.82
CA PRO A 407 6.36 8.99 3.70
C PRO A 407 5.80 9.74 2.47
N ARG A 408 6.62 10.55 1.81
CA ARG A 408 6.24 11.38 0.64
C ARG A 408 5.64 10.60 -0.52
N THR A 409 5.91 9.30 -0.60
CA THR A 409 5.28 8.36 -1.55
C THR A 409 3.76 8.26 -1.38
N SER A 410 3.20 8.70 -0.24
CA SER A 410 1.74 8.77 0.01
C SER A 410 1.00 9.74 -0.90
N ALA A 411 1.69 10.69 -1.53
CA ALA A 411 1.14 11.56 -2.58
C ALA A 411 0.79 10.81 -3.88
N LEU A 412 1.27 9.57 -4.05
CA LEU A 412 1.14 8.76 -5.26
C LEU A 412 0.40 7.46 -4.98
N GLN A 413 -0.36 6.97 -5.96
CA GLN A 413 -1.01 5.66 -5.93
C GLN A 413 -0.58 4.80 -7.11
N VAL A 414 -0.37 3.51 -6.87
CA VAL A 414 -0.06 2.53 -7.92
C VAL A 414 -1.37 1.89 -8.40
N THR A 415 -1.64 1.93 -9.70
CA THR A 415 -2.88 1.37 -10.26
C THR A 415 -2.90 -0.16 -10.20
N ARG A 416 -4.08 -0.76 -10.36
CA ARG A 416 -4.17 -2.17 -10.77
C ARG A 416 -3.44 -2.41 -12.10
N ALA A 417 -3.00 -3.65 -12.31
CA ALA A 417 -2.31 -4.05 -13.53
C ALA A 417 -3.30 -4.08 -14.72
N ARG A 418 -2.90 -3.52 -15.86
CA ARG A 418 -3.73 -3.36 -17.07
C ARG A 418 -4.36 -4.67 -17.55
N LYS A 419 -3.64 -5.80 -17.43
CA LYS A 419 -4.10 -7.16 -17.76
C LYS A 419 -5.16 -7.70 -16.81
N VAL A 420 -5.36 -7.12 -15.62
CA VAL A 420 -6.50 -7.45 -14.74
C VAL A 420 -7.72 -6.67 -15.21
N ASP A 421 -7.59 -5.36 -15.41
CA ASP A 421 -8.71 -4.50 -15.81
C ASP A 421 -9.23 -4.85 -17.23
N ARG A 422 -8.33 -5.10 -18.20
CA ARG A 422 -8.68 -5.64 -19.53
C ARG A 422 -9.36 -7.02 -19.47
N ARG A 423 -9.14 -7.83 -18.42
CA ARG A 423 -9.84 -9.12 -18.21
C ARG A 423 -11.18 -8.97 -17.46
N LYS A 424 -11.32 -7.98 -16.57
CA LYS A 424 -12.60 -7.61 -15.93
C LYS A 424 -13.51 -6.84 -16.90
N GLY A 425 -12.97 -6.23 -17.95
CA GLY A 425 -13.70 -5.52 -19.01
C GLY A 425 -14.04 -4.06 -18.69
N LYS A 426 -13.80 -3.62 -17.45
CA LYS A 426 -14.06 -2.27 -16.92
C LYS A 426 -12.81 -1.78 -16.19
N VAL A 427 -12.27 -0.64 -16.62
CA VAL A 427 -11.07 0.00 -16.04
C VAL A 427 -11.49 1.05 -15.03
N THR A 428 -10.93 1.02 -13.82
CA THR A 428 -11.33 1.92 -12.70
C THR A 428 -10.30 3.03 -12.44
N ARG A 429 -9.57 3.43 -13.47
CA ARG A 429 -8.49 4.43 -13.38
C ARG A 429 -9.02 5.86 -13.56
N ASN A 430 -8.15 6.82 -13.30
CA ASN A 430 -8.42 8.24 -13.47
C ASN A 430 -7.57 8.88 -14.57
N VAL A 431 -6.40 8.32 -14.91
CA VAL A 431 -5.53 8.86 -15.97
C VAL A 431 -5.30 7.82 -17.07
N PHE A 432 -5.59 8.19 -18.33
CA PHE A 432 -5.50 7.32 -19.50
C PHE A 432 -4.49 7.84 -20.55
N LEU A 433 -3.76 6.93 -21.21
CA LEU A 433 -2.78 7.26 -22.25
C LEU A 433 -3.28 6.85 -23.64
N CYS A 434 -3.41 7.82 -24.54
CA CYS A 434 -3.87 7.62 -25.91
C CYS A 434 -2.80 8.00 -26.93
N TYR A 435 -2.52 7.10 -27.88
CA TYR A 435 -1.57 7.33 -28.97
C TYR A 435 -2.30 7.76 -30.25
N VAL A 436 -1.90 8.89 -30.82
CA VAL A 436 -2.53 9.49 -32.00
C VAL A 436 -1.63 9.25 -33.22
N CYS A 437 -2.02 8.30 -34.06
CA CYS A 437 -1.21 7.77 -35.17
C CYS A 437 -1.85 8.07 -36.53
N GLY A 438 -1.06 8.26 -37.59
CA GLY A 438 -1.60 8.59 -38.92
C GLY A 438 -0.65 9.38 -39.82
N ALA A 439 -1.06 9.62 -41.07
CA ALA A 439 -0.21 10.22 -42.10
C ALA A 439 0.32 11.63 -41.76
N ALA A 440 1.37 12.07 -42.46
CA ALA A 440 1.79 13.46 -42.43
C ALA A 440 0.66 14.36 -42.98
N GLY A 441 0.35 15.47 -42.31
CA GLY A 441 -0.72 16.38 -42.70
C GLY A 441 -2.16 15.94 -42.34
N SER A 442 -2.38 14.75 -41.74
CA SER A 442 -3.73 14.25 -41.39
C SER A 442 -4.39 14.90 -40.15
N GLY A 443 -4.01 16.13 -39.79
CA GLY A 443 -4.69 16.90 -38.73
C GLY A 443 -4.42 16.48 -37.28
N LYS A 444 -3.56 15.47 -37.02
CA LYS A 444 -3.20 14.98 -35.67
C LYS A 444 -2.91 16.12 -34.68
N THR A 445 -1.97 17.00 -35.01
CA THR A 445 -1.54 18.09 -34.12
C THR A 445 -2.64 19.12 -33.87
N SER A 446 -3.54 19.32 -34.85
CA SER A 446 -4.73 20.16 -34.68
C SER A 446 -5.71 19.53 -33.68
N LEU A 447 -5.87 18.21 -33.69
CA LEU A 447 -6.71 17.48 -32.73
C LEU A 447 -6.14 17.54 -31.30
N LEU A 448 -4.82 17.39 -31.13
CA LEU A 448 -4.15 17.59 -29.84
C LEU A 448 -4.32 19.03 -29.33
N ARG A 449 -4.09 20.04 -30.18
CA ARG A 449 -4.27 21.46 -29.79
C ARG A 449 -5.70 21.78 -29.39
N ALA A 450 -6.69 21.28 -30.13
CA ALA A 450 -8.10 21.45 -29.81
C ALA A 450 -8.46 20.86 -28.43
N PHE A 451 -7.88 19.71 -28.09
CA PHE A 451 -8.12 19.06 -26.79
C PHE A 451 -7.57 19.87 -25.60
N ALA A 452 -6.42 20.54 -25.78
CA ALA A 452 -5.85 21.48 -24.82
C ALA A 452 -6.46 22.90 -24.91
N GLY A 453 -7.59 23.08 -25.59
CA GLY A 453 -8.27 24.38 -25.74
C GLY A 453 -7.54 25.41 -26.63
N LYS A 454 -6.45 25.03 -27.30
CA LYS A 454 -5.59 25.97 -28.04
C LYS A 454 -6.15 26.26 -29.45
N PRO A 455 -6.05 27.50 -29.94
CA PRO A 455 -6.62 27.88 -31.22
C PRO A 455 -5.99 27.13 -32.41
N PHE A 456 -6.82 26.93 -33.44
CA PHE A 456 -6.44 26.29 -34.70
C PHE A 456 -5.35 27.09 -35.43
N ASN A 457 -4.23 26.44 -35.74
CA ASN A 457 -3.17 27.02 -36.56
C ASN A 457 -3.35 26.56 -38.03
N PRO A 458 -3.53 27.47 -39.00
CA PRO A 458 -3.60 27.12 -40.42
C PRO A 458 -2.24 26.77 -41.05
N VAL A 459 -1.12 27.07 -40.38
CA VAL A 459 0.23 26.75 -40.86
C VAL A 459 0.58 25.30 -40.50
N TYR A 460 1.01 24.53 -41.50
CA TYR A 460 1.46 23.16 -41.29
C TYR A 460 2.93 23.10 -40.83
N GLU A 461 3.15 22.66 -39.59
CA GLU A 461 4.47 22.34 -39.04
C GLU A 461 4.66 20.81 -38.96
N PRO A 462 5.71 20.23 -39.57
CA PRO A 462 5.98 18.79 -39.44
C PRO A 462 6.42 18.37 -38.03
N THR A 463 5.66 17.44 -37.43
CA THR A 463 5.95 16.82 -36.13
C THR A 463 7.34 16.17 -36.11
N SER A 464 8.30 16.80 -35.42
CA SER A 464 9.72 16.42 -35.43
C SER A 464 10.20 15.74 -34.13
N LYS A 465 9.48 15.99 -33.02
CA LYS A 465 9.64 15.35 -31.71
C LYS A 465 8.31 14.74 -31.28
N MET A 466 8.30 14.03 -30.16
CA MET A 466 7.04 13.63 -29.52
C MET A 466 6.35 14.87 -28.95
N ILE A 467 5.03 14.96 -29.11
CA ILE A 467 4.17 15.99 -28.49
C ILE A 467 3.23 15.26 -27.55
N SER A 468 3.02 15.80 -26.34
CA SER A 468 2.05 15.31 -25.36
C SER A 468 1.16 16.47 -24.93
N VAL A 469 -0.14 16.22 -24.87
CA VAL A 469 -1.11 17.16 -24.30
C VAL A 469 -2.02 16.43 -23.32
N VAL A 470 -2.56 17.16 -22.34
CA VAL A 470 -3.47 16.62 -21.32
C VAL A 470 -4.57 17.62 -21.01
N ASN A 471 -5.76 17.09 -20.78
CA ASN A 471 -6.92 17.79 -20.24
C ASN A 471 -7.82 16.75 -19.54
N SER A 472 -8.79 17.20 -18.75
CA SER A 472 -9.83 16.33 -18.21
C SER A 472 -11.06 16.23 -19.13
N VAL A 473 -11.85 15.18 -18.90
CA VAL A 473 -13.04 14.77 -19.63
C VAL A 473 -14.01 14.17 -18.61
N ASP A 474 -15.21 14.72 -18.49
CA ASP A 474 -16.25 14.15 -17.63
C ASP A 474 -16.88 12.93 -18.29
N ILE A 475 -16.98 11.81 -17.55
CA ILE A 475 -17.77 10.63 -17.92
C ILE A 475 -18.62 10.20 -16.72
N ASP A 476 -19.92 10.04 -16.94
CA ASP A 476 -20.91 9.61 -15.95
C ASP A 476 -20.88 10.42 -14.64
N GLY A 477 -20.54 11.71 -14.72
CA GLY A 477 -20.38 12.60 -13.55
C GLY A 477 -19.05 12.42 -12.79
N SER A 478 -18.06 11.78 -13.40
CA SER A 478 -16.70 11.62 -12.85
C SER A 478 -15.64 12.21 -13.79
N GLU A 479 -14.77 13.06 -13.25
CA GLU A 479 -13.65 13.64 -14.00
C GLU A 479 -12.61 12.54 -14.33
N LYS A 480 -12.12 12.53 -15.58
CA LYS A 480 -11.04 11.65 -16.06
C LYS A 480 -9.99 12.42 -16.85
N TYR A 481 -8.72 12.20 -16.56
CA TYR A 481 -7.61 12.83 -17.28
C TYR A 481 -7.18 11.97 -18.48
N LEU A 482 -7.10 12.60 -19.65
CA LEU A 482 -6.67 11.95 -20.90
C LEU A 482 -5.36 12.57 -21.37
N VAL A 483 -4.35 11.74 -21.62
CA VAL A 483 -3.06 12.16 -22.19
C VAL A 483 -3.04 11.73 -23.66
N LEU A 484 -3.02 12.69 -24.59
CA LEU A 484 -2.85 12.42 -26.02
C LEU A 484 -1.37 12.59 -26.41
N GLN A 485 -0.78 11.57 -27.04
CA GLN A 485 0.59 11.64 -27.57
C GLN A 485 0.62 11.52 -29.11
N GLU A 486 1.30 12.45 -29.77
CA GLU A 486 1.64 12.39 -31.20
C GLU A 486 3.14 12.15 -31.36
N PHE A 487 3.51 11.31 -32.32
CA PHE A 487 4.90 10.96 -32.61
C PHE A 487 5.38 11.59 -33.92
N GLY A 488 6.55 12.23 -33.88
CA GLY A 488 7.29 12.54 -35.12
C GLY A 488 7.75 11.26 -35.82
N SER A 489 7.88 11.29 -37.15
CA SER A 489 8.02 10.09 -38.00
C SER A 489 9.19 9.15 -37.66
N ARG A 490 10.26 9.66 -37.05
CA ARG A 490 11.37 8.82 -36.53
C ARG A 490 11.01 8.07 -35.25
N TYR A 491 10.21 8.69 -34.38
CA TYR A 491 9.82 8.15 -33.07
C TYR A 491 8.59 7.25 -33.17
N GLU A 492 7.70 7.45 -34.14
CA GLU A 492 6.50 6.61 -34.34
C GLU A 492 6.91 5.14 -34.55
N ALA A 493 7.82 4.88 -35.48
CA ALA A 493 8.34 3.53 -35.76
C ALA A 493 9.16 2.91 -34.62
N GLU A 494 9.79 3.73 -33.77
CA GLU A 494 10.53 3.27 -32.59
C GLU A 494 9.58 2.89 -31.44
N THR A 495 8.56 3.70 -31.20
CA THR A 495 7.52 3.46 -30.20
C THR A 495 6.67 2.25 -30.56
N LEU A 496 6.12 2.20 -31.79
CA LEU A 496 5.20 1.13 -32.22
C LEU A 496 5.90 -0.23 -32.38
N ARG A 497 7.22 -0.27 -32.57
CA ARG A 497 8.01 -1.52 -32.56
C ARG A 497 8.29 -2.03 -31.14
N ASN A 498 8.23 -1.18 -30.13
CA ASN A 498 8.58 -1.52 -28.77
C ASN A 498 7.33 -1.90 -27.97
N GLN A 499 7.09 -3.20 -27.81
CA GLN A 499 5.91 -3.71 -27.09
C GLN A 499 5.78 -3.14 -25.66
N LYS A 500 6.88 -2.85 -24.97
CA LYS A 500 6.84 -2.22 -23.63
C LYS A 500 6.35 -0.78 -23.65
N LYS A 501 6.40 -0.09 -24.79
CA LYS A 501 5.78 1.24 -24.99
C LYS A 501 4.33 1.09 -25.42
N THR A 502 4.02 0.23 -26.38
CA THR A 502 2.63 0.03 -26.85
C THR A 502 1.70 -0.51 -25.76
N ASP A 503 2.20 -1.40 -24.88
CA ASP A 503 1.45 -1.92 -23.73
C ASP A 503 1.08 -0.83 -22.69
N LEU A 504 1.74 0.35 -22.71
CA LEU A 504 1.38 1.49 -21.86
C LEU A 504 0.14 2.23 -22.35
N ALA A 505 -0.23 2.10 -23.64
CA ALA A 505 -1.39 2.79 -24.19
C ALA A 505 -2.71 2.14 -23.74
N ASP A 506 -3.66 2.97 -23.34
CA ASP A 506 -5.06 2.60 -23.13
C ASP A 506 -5.81 2.49 -24.47
N VAL A 507 -5.55 3.43 -25.38
CA VAL A 507 -6.25 3.55 -26.68
C VAL A 507 -5.26 3.98 -27.78
N ILE A 508 -5.50 3.55 -29.02
CA ILE A 508 -4.90 4.16 -30.21
C ILE A 508 -5.99 4.83 -31.04
N VAL A 509 -5.77 6.10 -31.38
CA VAL A 509 -6.61 6.87 -32.31
C VAL A 509 -5.90 6.94 -33.65
N TYR A 510 -6.50 6.32 -34.67
CA TYR A 510 -6.00 6.39 -36.04
C TYR A 510 -6.67 7.53 -36.80
N VAL A 511 -5.86 8.51 -37.21
CA VAL A 511 -6.33 9.77 -37.78
C VAL A 511 -6.01 9.83 -39.27
N HIS A 512 -7.05 9.76 -40.10
CA HIS A 512 -6.96 10.02 -41.54
C HIS A 512 -7.53 11.39 -41.89
N ASP A 513 -7.22 11.84 -43.09
CA ASP A 513 -7.78 13.02 -43.72
C ASP A 513 -8.96 12.57 -44.59
N SER A 514 -10.13 13.18 -44.46
CA SER A 514 -11.29 12.84 -45.29
C SER A 514 -11.15 13.34 -46.73
N SER A 515 -10.26 14.30 -46.99
CA SER A 515 -10.00 14.92 -48.30
C SER A 515 -8.75 14.39 -49.03
N ASP A 516 -7.76 13.80 -48.35
CA ASP A 516 -6.67 13.08 -49.01
C ASP A 516 -7.03 11.62 -49.25
N THR A 517 -7.12 11.26 -50.53
CA THR A 517 -7.33 9.91 -51.07
C THR A 517 -6.34 8.84 -50.59
N ASN A 518 -5.16 9.20 -50.06
CA ASN A 518 -4.11 8.24 -49.71
C ASN A 518 -3.94 8.05 -48.19
N SER A 519 -4.48 8.97 -47.38
CA SER A 519 -4.20 9.06 -45.95
C SER A 519 -4.67 7.84 -45.14
N PHE A 520 -5.77 7.19 -45.54
CA PHE A 520 -6.27 5.99 -44.86
C PHE A 520 -5.36 4.77 -45.06
N SER A 521 -4.75 4.61 -46.22
CA SER A 521 -3.88 3.48 -46.54
C SER A 521 -2.62 3.45 -45.67
N TYR A 522 -2.18 4.60 -45.14
CA TYR A 522 -1.13 4.69 -44.14
C TYR A 522 -1.47 3.90 -42.86
N ILE A 523 -2.71 4.04 -42.37
CA ILE A 523 -3.18 3.40 -41.13
C ILE A 523 -3.26 1.88 -41.30
N SER A 524 -3.78 1.41 -42.44
CA SER A 524 -3.88 -0.02 -42.75
C SER A 524 -2.50 -0.68 -42.75
N ASN A 525 -1.53 -0.06 -43.44
CA ASN A 525 -0.14 -0.52 -43.47
C ASN A 525 0.52 -0.49 -42.08
N LEU A 526 0.34 0.59 -41.31
CA LEU A 526 0.92 0.77 -39.97
C LEU A 526 0.39 -0.30 -38.99
N ARG A 527 -0.92 -0.58 -38.99
CA ARG A 527 -1.48 -1.66 -38.14
C ARG A 527 -0.92 -3.04 -38.50
N GLN A 528 -0.86 -3.37 -39.80
CA GLN A 528 -0.29 -4.63 -40.28
C GLN A 528 1.20 -4.76 -39.93
N GLN A 529 1.96 -3.67 -40.01
CA GLN A 529 3.40 -3.65 -39.74
C GLN A 529 3.75 -3.86 -38.25
N TYR A 530 2.92 -3.36 -37.33
CA TYR A 530 3.23 -3.34 -35.88
C TYR A 530 2.31 -4.21 -35.01
N SER A 531 1.33 -4.93 -35.60
CA SER A 531 0.46 -5.90 -34.88
C SER A 531 -0.30 -5.29 -33.68
N LEU A 532 -0.83 -4.08 -33.87
CA LEU A 532 -1.42 -3.24 -32.81
C LEU A 532 -2.84 -3.65 -32.38
N ASP A 533 -3.40 -4.71 -32.99
CA ASP A 533 -4.79 -5.17 -32.82
C ASP A 533 -5.12 -5.76 -31.44
N HIS A 534 -4.18 -5.71 -30.50
CA HIS A 534 -4.38 -6.06 -29.08
C HIS A 534 -4.72 -4.83 -28.21
N ILE A 535 -4.81 -3.63 -28.81
CA ILE A 535 -5.05 -2.36 -28.12
C ILE A 535 -6.40 -1.76 -28.59
N PRO A 536 -7.25 -1.25 -27.68
CA PRO A 536 -8.49 -0.55 -28.03
C PRO A 536 -8.25 0.56 -29.03
N THR A 537 -9.13 0.67 -30.01
CA THR A 537 -8.90 1.45 -31.23
C THR A 537 -10.11 2.31 -31.59
N LEU A 538 -9.86 3.59 -31.89
CA LEU A 538 -10.82 4.49 -32.52
C LEU A 538 -10.29 4.98 -33.88
N PHE A 539 -11.16 5.15 -34.87
CA PHE A 539 -10.84 5.76 -36.15
C PHE A 539 -11.46 7.15 -36.22
N VAL A 540 -10.69 8.12 -36.72
CA VAL A 540 -11.10 9.53 -36.84
C VAL A 540 -10.82 10.03 -38.24
N ALA A 541 -11.83 10.63 -38.87
CA ALA A 541 -11.79 11.23 -40.19
C ALA A 541 -11.75 12.76 -40.03
N THR A 542 -10.56 13.34 -40.13
CA THR A 542 -10.37 14.79 -39.96
C THR A 542 -10.70 15.58 -41.23
N LYS A 543 -10.87 16.90 -41.05
CA LYS A 543 -11.16 17.88 -42.11
C LYS A 543 -12.51 17.64 -42.80
N SER A 544 -13.53 17.26 -42.03
CA SER A 544 -14.91 17.09 -42.50
C SER A 544 -15.58 18.39 -42.99
N ASP A 545 -14.86 19.51 -42.95
CA ASP A 545 -15.21 20.79 -43.59
C ASP A 545 -14.72 20.90 -45.05
N LEU A 546 -14.06 19.86 -45.57
CA LEU A 546 -13.60 19.72 -46.95
C LEU A 546 -14.35 18.60 -47.68
N ASP A 547 -14.29 18.60 -49.01
CA ASP A 547 -14.95 17.58 -49.84
C ASP A 547 -14.43 16.16 -49.53
N LEU A 548 -15.36 15.23 -49.32
CA LEU A 548 -15.06 13.83 -49.00
C LEU A 548 -14.45 13.10 -50.21
N ALA A 549 -13.19 12.69 -50.08
CA ALA A 549 -12.44 12.01 -51.12
C ALA A 549 -12.47 10.48 -50.95
N LEU A 550 -12.75 9.77 -52.06
CA LEU A 550 -12.73 8.31 -52.13
C LEU A 550 -11.32 7.78 -51.80
N GLN A 551 -11.21 6.94 -50.78
CA GLN A 551 -9.92 6.45 -50.30
C GLN A 551 -9.37 5.35 -51.23
N ARG A 552 -8.07 5.45 -51.58
CA ARG A 552 -7.31 4.51 -52.42
C ARG A 552 -6.83 3.31 -51.60
N HIS A 553 -7.81 2.55 -51.12
CA HIS A 553 -7.66 1.36 -50.32
C HIS A 553 -8.64 0.29 -50.82
N GLU A 554 -8.39 -1.00 -50.54
CA GLU A 554 -9.23 -2.12 -51.02
C GLU A 554 -10.70 -2.02 -50.58
N VAL A 555 -10.95 -1.34 -49.47
CA VAL A 555 -12.27 -1.01 -48.93
C VAL A 555 -12.26 0.38 -48.31
N GLN A 556 -13.41 1.06 -48.35
CA GLN A 556 -13.58 2.36 -47.70
C GLN A 556 -13.54 2.26 -46.17
N PRO A 557 -13.24 3.36 -45.45
CA PRO A 557 -12.97 3.34 -44.01
C PRO A 557 -14.09 2.75 -43.14
N ASP A 558 -15.35 3.01 -43.48
CA ASP A 558 -16.51 2.50 -42.75
C ASP A 558 -16.66 0.97 -42.90
N VAL A 559 -16.48 0.45 -44.12
CA VAL A 559 -16.45 -0.99 -44.41
C VAL A 559 -15.27 -1.67 -43.72
N TYR A 560 -14.11 -1.02 -43.68
CA TYR A 560 -12.93 -1.52 -42.98
C TYR A 560 -13.16 -1.66 -41.47
N CYS A 561 -13.71 -0.64 -40.81
CA CYS A 561 -14.06 -0.71 -39.39
C CYS A 561 -15.09 -1.81 -39.09
N ARG A 562 -16.18 -1.88 -39.88
CA ARG A 562 -17.22 -2.92 -39.71
C ARG A 562 -16.65 -4.34 -39.85
N ARG A 563 -15.72 -4.58 -40.78
CA ARG A 563 -15.02 -5.88 -40.95
C ARG A 563 -14.17 -6.28 -39.73
N LEU A 564 -13.87 -5.35 -38.83
CA LEU A 564 -13.08 -5.58 -37.61
C LEU A 564 -13.95 -5.61 -36.34
N GLY A 565 -15.28 -5.48 -36.49
CA GLY A 565 -16.20 -5.34 -35.35
C GLY A 565 -16.13 -3.99 -34.65
N LEU A 566 -15.59 -2.95 -35.30
CA LEU A 566 -15.38 -1.61 -34.74
C LEU A 566 -16.43 -0.61 -35.22
N GLN A 567 -16.59 0.47 -34.45
CA GLN A 567 -17.37 1.65 -34.86
C GLN A 567 -16.77 2.29 -36.14
N VAL A 568 -17.65 2.85 -36.98
CA VAL A 568 -17.23 3.61 -38.17
C VAL A 568 -16.46 4.88 -37.77
N PRO A 569 -15.59 5.44 -38.62
CA PRO A 569 -14.76 6.59 -38.24
C PRO A 569 -15.59 7.82 -37.81
N VAL A 570 -15.18 8.44 -36.71
CA VAL A 570 -15.78 9.69 -36.23
C VAL A 570 -15.30 10.84 -37.11
N ALA A 571 -16.23 11.52 -37.78
CA ALA A 571 -15.92 12.67 -38.62
C ALA A 571 -15.73 13.93 -37.75
N VAL A 572 -14.61 14.64 -37.93
CA VAL A 572 -14.29 15.86 -37.17
C VAL A 572 -13.68 16.96 -38.03
N SER A 573 -13.97 18.21 -37.71
CA SER A 573 -13.20 19.37 -38.15
C SER A 573 -12.91 20.31 -36.98
N VAL A 574 -11.64 20.36 -36.59
CA VAL A 574 -11.12 21.34 -35.62
C VAL A 574 -11.31 22.78 -36.14
N LYS A 575 -11.27 23.00 -37.45
CA LYS A 575 -11.37 24.33 -38.08
C LYS A 575 -12.77 24.93 -37.97
N THR A 576 -13.82 24.11 -37.87
CA THR A 576 -15.22 24.55 -37.65
C THR A 576 -15.74 24.27 -36.24
N GLY A 577 -14.87 23.81 -35.32
CA GLY A 577 -15.25 23.43 -33.95
C GLY A 577 -16.03 22.12 -33.84
N GLN A 578 -16.20 21.38 -34.94
CA GLN A 578 -16.97 20.13 -35.01
C GLN A 578 -16.10 18.95 -34.54
N THR A 579 -15.93 18.77 -33.23
CA THR A 579 -15.13 17.68 -32.64
C THR A 579 -15.92 16.42 -32.28
N ALA A 580 -17.26 16.43 -32.41
CA ALA A 580 -18.15 15.28 -32.32
C ALA A 580 -17.90 14.35 -31.11
N ASP A 581 -17.73 14.95 -29.93
CA ASP A 581 -17.49 14.30 -28.62
C ASP A 581 -16.34 13.26 -28.63
N VAL A 582 -15.39 13.40 -29.55
CA VAL A 582 -14.34 12.40 -29.80
C VAL A 582 -13.50 12.11 -28.55
N PHE A 583 -13.30 13.09 -27.66
CA PHE A 583 -12.56 12.92 -26.42
C PHE A 583 -13.33 12.12 -25.36
N HIS A 584 -14.65 12.33 -25.26
CA HIS A 584 -15.55 11.49 -24.47
C HIS A 584 -15.57 10.05 -25.02
N ALA A 585 -15.60 9.88 -26.35
CA ALA A 585 -15.51 8.57 -26.98
C ALA A 585 -14.17 7.86 -26.68
N ILE A 586 -13.04 8.57 -26.73
CA ILE A 586 -11.72 8.02 -26.37
C ILE A 586 -11.68 7.57 -24.90
N CYS A 587 -12.14 8.39 -23.95
CA CYS A 587 -12.20 8.00 -22.55
C CYS A 587 -13.19 6.86 -22.29
N SER A 588 -14.35 6.84 -22.96
CA SER A 588 -15.34 5.75 -22.89
C SER A 588 -14.73 4.42 -23.33
N ILE A 589 -13.92 4.44 -24.40
CA ILE A 589 -13.17 3.30 -24.91
C ILE A 589 -12.04 2.88 -23.95
N ALA A 590 -11.33 3.84 -23.35
CA ALA A 590 -10.31 3.55 -22.33
C ALA A 590 -10.90 2.86 -21.09
N MET A 591 -12.09 3.28 -20.66
CA MET A 591 -12.82 2.70 -19.53
C MET A 591 -13.44 1.33 -19.86
N ASN A 592 -13.91 1.12 -21.09
CA ASN A 592 -14.62 -0.10 -21.53
C ASN A 592 -13.97 -0.73 -22.78
N PRO A 593 -12.72 -1.23 -22.69
CA PRO A 593 -11.86 -1.54 -23.83
C PRO A 593 -12.36 -2.66 -24.77
N MET A 594 -13.21 -3.56 -24.29
CA MET A 594 -13.52 -4.82 -24.98
C MET A 594 -14.30 -4.66 -26.29
N SER A 595 -15.13 -3.61 -26.43
CA SER A 595 -15.92 -3.34 -27.64
C SER A 595 -15.12 -2.65 -28.76
N ALA A 596 -13.95 -2.09 -28.44
CA ALA A 596 -13.11 -1.31 -29.35
C ALA A 596 -11.80 -2.01 -29.76
N ILE A 597 -11.59 -3.26 -29.33
CA ILE A 597 -10.51 -4.12 -29.82
C ILE A 597 -10.98 -4.81 -31.11
N PRO A 598 -10.15 -4.93 -32.17
CA PRO A 598 -10.48 -5.71 -33.36
C PRO A 598 -10.90 -7.16 -33.03
N GLY A 599 -12.09 -7.58 -33.49
CA GLY A 599 -12.70 -8.86 -33.11
C GLY A 599 -13.12 -8.97 -31.64
N GLY A 600 -13.07 -7.86 -30.89
CA GLY A 600 -13.41 -7.76 -29.48
C GLY A 600 -14.90 -7.93 -29.22
N ALA A 601 -15.76 -7.46 -30.13
CA ALA A 601 -17.21 -7.62 -30.04
C ALA A 601 -17.65 -9.10 -29.99
N ASP A 602 -17.14 -9.95 -30.89
CA ASP A 602 -17.44 -11.39 -30.90
C ASP A 602 -16.90 -12.08 -29.64
N ARG A 603 -15.71 -11.68 -29.18
CA ARG A 603 -15.11 -12.18 -27.93
C ARG A 603 -15.92 -11.74 -26.70
N ALA A 604 -16.48 -10.52 -26.70
CA ALA A 604 -17.32 -10.01 -25.63
C ALA A 604 -18.70 -10.70 -25.61
N MET A 605 -19.33 -10.92 -26.76
CA MET A 605 -20.55 -11.74 -26.88
C MET A 605 -20.30 -13.18 -26.43
N THR A 606 -19.15 -13.76 -26.78
CA THR A 606 -18.75 -15.09 -26.31
C THR A 606 -18.55 -15.11 -24.78
N ALA A 607 -17.89 -14.09 -24.22
CA ALA A 607 -17.68 -13.96 -22.78
C ALA A 607 -18.97 -13.70 -21.99
N ALA A 608 -19.94 -12.98 -22.55
CA ALA A 608 -21.26 -12.77 -21.94
C ALA A 608 -22.12 -14.04 -21.93
N ARG A 609 -21.91 -14.95 -22.90
CA ARG A 609 -22.57 -16.27 -22.97
C ARG A 609 -21.81 -17.38 -22.24
N ARG A 610 -20.61 -17.11 -21.72
CA ARG A 610 -19.76 -18.08 -21.02
C ARG A 610 -20.21 -18.23 -19.57
N LEU A 611 -20.78 -19.40 -19.23
CA LEU A 611 -21.16 -19.76 -17.87
C LEU A 611 -19.92 -19.72 -16.95
N ARG A 612 -20.10 -19.11 -15.79
CA ARG A 612 -19.10 -18.87 -14.75
C ARG A 612 -19.73 -19.06 -13.39
N MET A 613 -18.97 -19.57 -12.44
CA MET A 613 -19.48 -19.86 -11.10
C MET A 613 -18.56 -19.33 -10.01
N ASP A 614 -19.13 -18.53 -9.12
CA ASP A 614 -18.55 -18.26 -7.81
C ASP A 614 -19.28 -19.12 -6.78
N LEU A 615 -18.50 -19.95 -6.07
CA LEU A 615 -18.97 -20.85 -5.03
C LEU A 615 -18.25 -20.46 -3.72
N VAL A 616 -18.98 -20.18 -2.65
CA VAL A 616 -18.38 -19.87 -1.34
C VAL A 616 -18.80 -20.94 -0.34
N PHE A 617 -17.81 -21.56 0.31
CA PHE A 617 -18.05 -22.37 1.49
C PHE A 617 -18.04 -21.48 2.72
N VAL A 618 -19.14 -21.48 3.48
CA VAL A 618 -19.23 -20.89 4.82
C VAL A 618 -19.18 -22.06 5.80
N GLN A 619 -18.04 -22.22 6.47
CA GLN A 619 -17.70 -23.42 7.24
C GLN A 619 -17.60 -23.10 8.72
N ASP A 620 -18.53 -23.66 9.49
CA ASP A 620 -18.48 -23.76 10.94
C ASP A 620 -17.17 -24.44 11.37
N CYS A 621 -16.51 -23.89 12.40
CA CYS A 621 -15.26 -24.38 12.98
C CYS A 621 -15.33 -24.60 14.50
N THR A 622 -16.52 -24.74 15.08
CA THR A 622 -16.69 -25.10 16.50
C THR A 622 -16.36 -26.58 16.75
N GLY A 623 -16.52 -27.05 17.99
CA GLY A 623 -16.01 -28.35 18.44
C GLY A 623 -16.60 -29.60 17.75
N SER A 624 -17.83 -29.50 17.22
CA SER A 624 -18.55 -30.60 16.54
C SER A 624 -18.01 -30.90 15.13
N GLN A 625 -17.57 -29.88 14.40
CA GLN A 625 -17.36 -29.93 12.94
C GLN A 625 -16.12 -30.70 12.46
N GLY A 626 -15.33 -31.29 13.35
CA GLY A 626 -14.03 -31.89 12.99
C GLY A 626 -14.10 -32.92 11.86
N THR A 627 -15.20 -33.67 11.75
CA THR A 627 -15.46 -34.64 10.67
C THR A 627 -15.83 -33.96 9.34
N TYR A 628 -16.67 -32.92 9.37
CA TYR A 628 -17.08 -32.17 8.18
C TYR A 628 -15.92 -31.34 7.60
N ILE A 629 -15.14 -30.65 8.44
CA ILE A 629 -13.90 -29.95 8.03
C ILE A 629 -12.92 -30.94 7.38
N SER A 630 -12.74 -32.13 7.97
CA SER A 630 -11.86 -33.17 7.44
C SER A 630 -12.33 -33.71 6.08
N SER A 631 -13.65 -33.95 5.93
CA SER A 631 -14.24 -34.39 4.65
C SER A 631 -14.14 -33.31 3.57
N ALA A 632 -14.50 -32.06 3.90
CA ALA A 632 -14.39 -30.92 3.00
C ALA A 632 -12.93 -30.73 2.53
N THR A 633 -11.97 -30.75 3.44
CA THR A 633 -10.54 -30.65 3.11
C THR A 633 -10.09 -31.78 2.20
N LYS A 634 -10.42 -33.04 2.53
CA LYS A 634 -10.05 -34.22 1.74
C LYS A 634 -10.66 -34.21 0.32
N ASN A 635 -11.89 -33.74 0.18
CA ASN A 635 -12.68 -33.93 -1.03
C ASN A 635 -12.78 -32.70 -1.94
N ILE A 636 -12.32 -31.51 -1.50
CA ILE A 636 -12.49 -30.24 -2.27
C ILE A 636 -11.93 -30.31 -3.69
N GLU A 637 -10.79 -30.97 -3.91
CA GLU A 637 -10.21 -31.12 -5.26
C GLU A 637 -11.11 -32.01 -6.15
N SER A 638 -11.72 -33.07 -5.59
CA SER A 638 -12.68 -33.94 -6.30
C SER A 638 -14.01 -33.23 -6.56
N ILE A 639 -14.50 -32.42 -5.61
CA ILE A 639 -15.71 -31.59 -5.78
C ILE A 639 -15.49 -30.64 -6.97
N CYS A 640 -14.37 -29.93 -7.01
CA CYS A 640 -14.07 -29.00 -8.09
C CYS A 640 -13.83 -29.71 -9.44
N ALA A 641 -13.22 -30.90 -9.42
CA ALA A 641 -13.06 -31.75 -10.60
C ALA A 641 -14.43 -32.14 -11.19
N HIS A 642 -15.34 -32.72 -10.40
CA HIS A 642 -16.65 -33.16 -10.89
C HIS A 642 -17.54 -31.99 -11.36
N ILE A 643 -17.43 -30.82 -10.74
CA ILE A 643 -18.11 -29.60 -11.20
C ILE A 643 -17.62 -29.20 -12.61
N PHE A 644 -16.31 -29.34 -12.88
CA PHE A 644 -15.74 -29.06 -14.20
C PHE A 644 -16.03 -30.18 -15.23
N GLU A 645 -15.86 -31.45 -14.84
CA GLU A 645 -16.11 -32.65 -15.65
C GLU A 645 -17.58 -32.77 -16.11
N SER A 646 -18.51 -32.11 -15.41
CA SER A 646 -19.92 -31.97 -15.81
C SER A 646 -20.15 -31.35 -17.19
N GLY A 647 -19.13 -30.68 -17.77
CA GLY A 647 -19.22 -29.97 -19.05
C GLY A 647 -20.02 -28.67 -19.02
N ARG A 648 -20.55 -28.25 -17.85
CA ARG A 648 -21.29 -26.98 -17.71
C ARG A 648 -20.38 -25.73 -17.70
N LEU A 649 -19.08 -25.90 -17.43
CA LEU A 649 -18.07 -24.83 -17.44
C LEU A 649 -17.04 -25.07 -18.56
N GLN A 650 -16.53 -23.99 -19.17
CA GLN A 650 -15.70 -24.06 -20.38
C GLN A 650 -14.18 -24.12 -20.09
N SER A 651 -13.76 -23.62 -18.93
CA SER A 651 -12.37 -23.58 -18.48
C SER A 651 -12.34 -23.68 -16.95
N PRO A 652 -11.30 -24.27 -16.32
CA PRO A 652 -11.20 -24.33 -14.86
C PRO A 652 -11.26 -22.94 -14.20
N GLU A 653 -10.80 -21.89 -14.88
CA GLU A 653 -10.86 -20.49 -14.41
C GLU A 653 -12.30 -19.90 -14.33
N ASP A 654 -13.29 -20.59 -14.90
CA ASP A 654 -14.69 -20.19 -14.79
C ASP A 654 -15.27 -20.54 -13.43
N LEU A 655 -14.72 -21.54 -12.73
CA LEU A 655 -14.97 -21.77 -11.32
C LEU A 655 -14.04 -20.89 -10.47
N ARG A 656 -14.60 -20.20 -9.48
CA ARG A 656 -13.85 -19.68 -8.33
C ARG A 656 -14.48 -20.23 -7.06
N VAL A 657 -13.64 -20.71 -6.16
CA VAL A 657 -14.06 -21.13 -4.83
C VAL A 657 -13.57 -20.11 -3.79
N GLY A 658 -14.48 -19.67 -2.93
CA GLY A 658 -14.19 -18.88 -1.75
C GLY A 658 -14.43 -19.66 -0.47
N LEU A 659 -13.82 -19.19 0.62
CA LEU A 659 -13.95 -19.79 1.94
C LEU A 659 -14.09 -18.70 3.01
N VAL A 660 -15.13 -18.82 3.84
CA VAL A 660 -15.33 -18.05 5.07
C VAL A 660 -15.46 -19.08 6.19
N ALA A 661 -14.54 -19.08 7.15
CA ALA A 661 -14.66 -19.89 8.36
C ALA A 661 -15.24 -19.04 9.50
N PHE A 662 -16.03 -19.63 10.40
CA PHE A 662 -16.59 -18.93 11.55
C PHE A 662 -16.64 -19.79 12.82
N ARG A 663 -16.88 -19.15 13.97
CA ARG A 663 -16.86 -19.70 15.34
C ARG A 663 -17.88 -18.96 16.21
N ASP A 664 -17.86 -19.17 17.53
CA ASP A 664 -18.66 -18.38 18.49
C ASP A 664 -18.20 -16.90 18.56
N HIS A 665 -19.04 -16.03 19.13
CA HIS A 665 -18.65 -14.69 19.55
C HIS A 665 -17.89 -14.71 20.90
N PRO A 666 -17.07 -13.69 21.23
CA PRO A 666 -16.50 -13.53 22.57
C PRO A 666 -17.60 -13.20 23.59
N PRO A 667 -17.63 -13.81 24.79
CA PRO A 667 -16.52 -14.51 25.45
C PRO A 667 -16.31 -16.01 25.16
N GLN A 668 -17.13 -16.65 24.34
CA GLN A 668 -17.10 -18.11 24.12
C GLN A 668 -15.88 -18.54 23.27
N ASP A 669 -15.54 -17.76 22.24
CA ASP A 669 -14.25 -17.86 21.54
C ASP A 669 -13.50 -16.51 21.57
N HIS A 670 -12.17 -16.58 21.49
CA HIS A 670 -11.24 -15.44 21.52
C HIS A 670 -10.22 -15.47 20.36
N THR A 671 -10.35 -16.41 19.42
CA THR A 671 -9.40 -16.62 18.31
C THR A 671 -9.78 -15.83 17.07
N TYR A 672 -11.00 -16.01 16.55
CA TYR A 672 -11.63 -15.20 15.51
C TYR A 672 -13.14 -15.51 15.47
N VAL A 673 -13.98 -14.51 15.15
CA VAL A 673 -15.42 -14.72 14.90
C VAL A 673 -15.64 -15.20 13.46
N THR A 674 -15.04 -14.51 12.49
CA THR A 674 -15.00 -14.89 11.07
C THR A 674 -13.57 -14.84 10.53
N LYS A 675 -13.30 -15.60 9.46
CA LYS A 675 -12.02 -15.66 8.75
C LYS A 675 -12.25 -15.87 7.26
N ASN A 676 -12.23 -14.78 6.51
CA ASN A 676 -12.37 -14.75 5.05
C ASN A 676 -11.03 -15.03 4.35
N PHE A 677 -11.02 -15.95 3.39
CA PHE A 677 -9.83 -16.28 2.58
C PHE A 677 -9.89 -15.74 1.14
N GLY A 678 -10.96 -15.02 0.77
CA GLY A 678 -11.20 -14.52 -0.58
C GLY A 678 -11.58 -15.61 -1.59
N PHE A 679 -11.69 -15.23 -2.87
CA PHE A 679 -11.93 -16.15 -3.99
C PHE A 679 -10.63 -16.59 -4.67
N SER A 680 -10.49 -17.89 -4.92
CA SER A 680 -9.40 -18.48 -5.72
C SER A 680 -9.92 -19.30 -6.89
N SER A 681 -9.17 -19.35 -7.99
CA SER A 681 -9.32 -20.37 -9.06
C SER A 681 -8.21 -21.43 -9.01
N ASP A 682 -7.20 -21.23 -8.16
CA ASP A 682 -6.25 -22.28 -7.74
C ASP A 682 -6.91 -23.07 -6.60
N ILE A 683 -7.35 -24.29 -6.90
CA ILE A 683 -8.05 -25.17 -5.95
C ILE A 683 -7.09 -25.75 -4.92
N SER A 684 -5.81 -25.96 -5.23
CA SER A 684 -4.83 -26.44 -4.25
C SER A 684 -4.51 -25.37 -3.20
N GLN A 685 -4.61 -24.08 -3.54
CA GLN A 685 -4.62 -22.99 -2.55
C GLN A 685 -5.91 -22.97 -1.70
N VAL A 686 -7.06 -23.43 -2.22
CA VAL A 686 -8.30 -23.59 -1.43
C VAL A 686 -8.21 -24.80 -0.48
N HIS A 687 -7.72 -25.94 -0.96
CA HIS A 687 -7.37 -27.11 -0.12
C HIS A 687 -6.40 -26.69 1.00
N LYS A 688 -5.37 -25.92 0.67
CA LYS A 688 -4.43 -25.38 1.66
C LYS A 688 -5.13 -24.49 2.68
N ASN A 689 -6.04 -23.61 2.27
CA ASN A 689 -6.82 -22.77 3.19
C ASN A 689 -7.68 -23.60 4.15
N LEU A 690 -8.44 -24.57 3.63
CA LEU A 690 -9.23 -25.53 4.40
C LEU A 690 -8.35 -26.31 5.40
N SER A 691 -7.16 -26.75 5.00
CA SER A 691 -6.21 -27.45 5.88
C SER A 691 -5.60 -26.58 7.00
N THR A 692 -5.89 -25.27 7.05
CA THR A 692 -5.58 -24.41 8.22
C THR A 692 -6.72 -24.32 9.23
N LEU A 693 -7.88 -24.91 8.95
CA LEU A 693 -9.03 -24.94 9.85
C LEU A 693 -8.96 -26.16 10.76
N TYR A 694 -9.47 -26.00 11.97
CA TYR A 694 -9.64 -27.05 12.95
C TYR A 694 -10.86 -26.74 13.82
N ALA A 695 -11.52 -27.79 14.31
CA ALA A 695 -12.66 -27.71 15.21
C ALA A 695 -12.19 -27.41 16.65
N SER A 696 -12.70 -26.34 17.25
CA SER A 696 -12.60 -26.04 18.69
C SER A 696 -13.55 -24.89 19.05
N GLY A 697 -13.88 -24.70 20.33
CA GLY A 697 -14.86 -23.70 20.77
C GLY A 697 -16.19 -24.35 21.12
N GLY A 698 -17.27 -23.57 21.07
CA GLY A 698 -18.59 -23.88 21.61
C GLY A 698 -18.77 -23.41 23.05
N GLY A 699 -19.94 -22.83 23.37
CA GLY A 699 -20.27 -22.42 24.74
C GLY A 699 -21.76 -22.34 25.05
N ASP A 700 -22.51 -21.54 24.30
CA ASP A 700 -23.93 -21.22 24.52
C ASP A 700 -24.90 -21.93 23.57
N GLY A 701 -24.44 -22.33 22.38
CA GLY A 701 -25.16 -23.26 21.51
C GLY A 701 -25.43 -22.72 20.10
N PRO A 702 -25.99 -21.51 19.95
CA PRO A 702 -25.97 -20.79 18.67
C PRO A 702 -24.58 -20.19 18.38
N GLU A 703 -24.32 -19.81 17.13
CA GLU A 703 -23.00 -19.42 16.64
C GLU A 703 -23.03 -18.14 15.76
N ALA A 704 -21.86 -17.61 15.38
CA ALA A 704 -21.69 -16.41 14.55
C ALA A 704 -22.07 -16.57 13.06
N VAL A 705 -23.03 -17.43 12.74
CA VAL A 705 -23.53 -17.69 11.38
C VAL A 705 -23.95 -16.39 10.69
N THR A 706 -24.58 -15.46 11.42
CA THR A 706 -25.00 -14.15 10.90
C THR A 706 -23.82 -13.31 10.42
N ALA A 707 -22.75 -13.20 11.22
CA ALA A 707 -21.53 -12.51 10.83
C ALA A 707 -20.84 -13.20 9.63
N ALA A 708 -20.87 -14.53 9.57
CA ALA A 708 -20.33 -15.31 8.47
C ALA A 708 -21.09 -15.07 7.15
N LEU A 709 -22.42 -14.94 7.21
CA LEU A 709 -23.25 -14.56 6.06
C LEU A 709 -23.04 -13.10 5.64
N ALA A 710 -22.83 -12.18 6.58
CA ALA A 710 -22.49 -10.78 6.29
C ALA A 710 -21.13 -10.65 5.58
N GLU A 711 -20.14 -11.43 6.01
CA GLU A 711 -18.82 -11.52 5.36
C GLU A 711 -18.95 -12.10 3.93
N ALA A 712 -19.67 -13.22 3.78
CA ALA A 712 -19.91 -13.85 2.48
C ALA A 712 -20.68 -12.94 1.49
N LEU A 713 -21.67 -12.17 1.98
CA LEU A 713 -22.44 -11.21 1.19
C LEU A 713 -21.55 -10.13 0.54
N ASN A 714 -20.43 -9.77 1.18
CA ASN A 714 -19.56 -8.66 0.79
C ASN A 714 -18.24 -9.06 0.08
N MET A 715 -18.04 -10.33 -0.25
CA MET A 715 -16.91 -10.80 -1.07
C MET A 715 -16.92 -10.22 -2.51
N GLU A 716 -15.78 -10.26 -3.23
CA GLU A 716 -15.68 -9.85 -4.66
C GLU A 716 -16.42 -10.82 -5.61
N TRP A 717 -17.76 -10.87 -5.58
CA TRP A 717 -18.59 -11.63 -6.51
C TRP A 717 -18.50 -11.09 -7.96
N ARG A 718 -18.38 -11.98 -8.96
CA ARG A 718 -18.45 -11.63 -10.39
C ARG A 718 -19.89 -11.31 -10.78
N GLU A 719 -20.10 -10.18 -11.44
CA GLU A 719 -21.42 -9.65 -11.80
C GLU A 719 -22.32 -10.67 -12.52
N TYR A 720 -21.80 -11.27 -13.60
CA TYR A 720 -22.50 -12.24 -14.47
C TYR A 720 -22.19 -13.72 -14.18
N ALA A 721 -21.63 -14.05 -13.01
CA ALA A 721 -21.49 -15.46 -12.59
C ALA A 721 -22.78 -15.99 -11.95
N SER A 722 -22.97 -17.31 -11.97
CA SER A 722 -23.79 -17.99 -10.96
C SER A 722 -23.12 -17.79 -9.60
N LYS A 723 -23.91 -17.47 -8.57
CA LYS A 723 -23.41 -17.12 -7.23
C LYS A 723 -24.06 -18.03 -6.20
N MET A 724 -23.25 -18.85 -5.54
CA MET A 724 -23.73 -19.87 -4.62
C MET A 724 -22.95 -19.80 -3.32
N VAL A 725 -23.68 -19.80 -2.19
CA VAL A 725 -23.10 -20.05 -0.87
C VAL A 725 -23.53 -21.45 -0.43
N VAL A 726 -22.58 -22.22 0.10
CA VAL A 726 -22.83 -23.49 0.80
C VAL A 726 -22.44 -23.27 2.25
N LEU A 727 -23.43 -23.14 3.12
CA LEU A 727 -23.24 -23.11 4.58
C LEU A 727 -23.22 -24.54 5.11
N ILE A 728 -22.24 -24.86 5.97
CA ILE A 728 -22.07 -26.15 6.63
C ILE A 728 -21.95 -25.86 8.13
N ALA A 729 -22.94 -26.31 8.92
CA ALA A 729 -23.00 -26.12 10.38
C ALA A 729 -23.97 -27.13 11.04
N ASP A 730 -23.83 -27.36 12.36
CA ASP A 730 -24.85 -28.02 13.19
C ASP A 730 -25.58 -27.09 14.18
N ALA A 731 -25.26 -25.80 14.20
CA ALA A 731 -25.88 -24.79 15.07
C ALA A 731 -26.72 -23.73 14.30
N PRO A 732 -27.68 -23.06 14.97
CA PRO A 732 -28.35 -21.85 14.48
C PRO A 732 -27.55 -20.55 14.75
N PRO A 733 -27.94 -19.41 14.15
CA PRO A 733 -27.49 -18.10 14.62
C PRO A 733 -28.16 -17.69 15.94
N HIS A 734 -27.48 -16.79 16.66
CA HIS A 734 -28.02 -16.06 17.81
C HIS A 734 -29.31 -15.28 17.49
N GLY A 735 -30.17 -15.11 18.49
CA GLY A 735 -31.38 -14.27 18.45
C GLY A 735 -32.65 -14.96 17.94
N ILE A 736 -32.61 -16.24 17.55
CA ILE A 736 -33.83 -16.98 17.15
C ILE A 736 -34.62 -17.55 18.34
N GLY A 737 -34.16 -17.33 19.58
CA GLY A 737 -34.82 -17.76 20.82
C GLY A 737 -34.54 -19.21 21.23
N GLU A 738 -33.31 -19.69 21.02
CA GLU A 738 -32.90 -21.03 21.45
C GLU A 738 -32.53 -21.11 22.93
N TYR A 739 -32.55 -22.34 23.48
CA TYR A 739 -32.10 -22.57 24.84
C TYR A 739 -30.57 -22.55 24.93
N GLY A 740 -30.04 -21.58 25.67
CA GLY A 740 -28.61 -21.44 25.97
C GLY A 740 -28.00 -20.13 25.48
N ASP A 741 -28.61 -19.53 24.45
CA ASP A 741 -28.12 -18.35 23.71
C ASP A 741 -27.58 -17.23 24.61
N GLY A 742 -26.30 -16.89 24.46
CA GLY A 742 -25.64 -15.80 25.16
C GLY A 742 -25.94 -14.43 24.57
N PHE A 743 -26.55 -14.39 23.37
CA PHE A 743 -26.84 -13.18 22.60
C PHE A 743 -28.30 -13.21 22.11
N ASP A 744 -29.22 -13.41 23.05
CA ASP A 744 -30.66 -13.58 22.82
C ASP A 744 -31.36 -12.39 22.12
N ASP A 745 -30.75 -11.18 22.16
CA ASP A 745 -31.18 -9.99 21.41
C ASP A 745 -30.72 -9.98 19.93
N GLY A 746 -29.88 -10.93 19.51
CA GLY A 746 -29.36 -11.06 18.15
C GLY A 746 -27.84 -10.94 18.02
N SER A 747 -27.36 -10.96 16.77
CA SER A 747 -25.93 -10.97 16.44
C SER A 747 -25.19 -9.72 16.96
N PRO A 748 -24.10 -9.86 17.74
CA PRO A 748 -23.35 -8.73 18.32
C PRO A 748 -22.74 -7.72 17.33
N ASP A 749 -22.71 -8.04 16.04
CA ASP A 749 -22.28 -7.13 14.96
C ASP A 749 -23.43 -6.24 14.44
N GLY A 750 -24.65 -6.40 14.95
CA GLY A 750 -25.83 -5.63 14.56
C GLY A 750 -26.49 -6.08 13.25
N ASN A 751 -26.06 -7.20 12.66
CA ASN A 751 -26.67 -7.74 11.45
C ASN A 751 -27.90 -8.62 11.75
N ASP A 752 -28.91 -8.58 10.88
CA ASP A 752 -30.07 -9.47 10.92
C ASP A 752 -30.00 -10.50 9.76
N PRO A 753 -30.09 -11.81 10.04
CA PRO A 753 -29.88 -12.84 9.01
C PRO A 753 -31.05 -12.97 8.01
N LEU A 754 -32.27 -12.54 8.35
CA LEU A 754 -33.38 -12.48 7.38
C LEU A 754 -33.18 -11.33 6.40
N GLN A 755 -32.69 -10.18 6.87
CA GLN A 755 -32.30 -9.06 6.03
C GLN A 755 -31.10 -9.42 5.13
N LEU A 756 -30.07 -10.07 5.68
CA LEU A 756 -28.94 -10.60 4.89
C LEU A 756 -29.41 -11.57 3.80
N ALA A 757 -30.31 -12.51 4.11
CA ALA A 757 -30.84 -13.45 3.11
C ALA A 757 -31.59 -12.75 1.97
N ARG A 758 -32.35 -11.68 2.27
CA ARG A 758 -33.02 -10.86 1.25
C ARG A 758 -32.02 -10.07 0.39
N LEU A 759 -30.96 -9.51 1.00
CA LEU A 759 -29.86 -8.85 0.28
C LEU A 759 -29.07 -9.85 -0.59
N MET A 760 -28.86 -11.08 -0.14
CA MET A 760 -28.26 -12.16 -0.94
C MET A 760 -29.13 -12.47 -2.16
N ALA A 761 -30.44 -12.65 -1.97
CA ALA A 761 -31.39 -12.90 -3.06
C ALA A 761 -31.40 -11.75 -4.11
N GLN A 762 -31.43 -10.49 -3.67
CA GLN A 762 -31.33 -9.30 -4.53
C GLN A 762 -29.99 -9.19 -5.29
N ARG A 763 -28.86 -9.61 -4.68
CA ARG A 763 -27.56 -9.71 -5.37
C ARG A 763 -27.47 -10.94 -6.28
N GLY A 764 -28.49 -11.80 -6.29
CA GLY A 764 -28.59 -13.04 -7.07
C GLY A 764 -27.77 -14.19 -6.49
N ILE A 765 -27.39 -14.11 -5.20
CA ILE A 765 -26.64 -15.11 -4.44
C ILE A 765 -27.62 -16.09 -3.82
N THR A 766 -27.49 -17.37 -4.14
CA THR A 766 -28.36 -18.43 -3.63
C THR A 766 -27.66 -19.21 -2.51
N LEU A 767 -28.32 -19.34 -1.36
CA LEU A 767 -27.80 -20.04 -0.19
C LEU A 767 -28.33 -21.47 -0.16
N PHE A 768 -27.42 -22.43 -0.20
CA PHE A 768 -27.66 -23.83 0.12
C PHE A 768 -27.13 -24.10 1.53
N PHE A 769 -27.87 -24.87 2.32
CA PHE A 769 -27.49 -25.22 3.68
C PHE A 769 -27.34 -26.73 3.83
N VAL A 770 -26.16 -27.16 4.25
CA VAL A 770 -25.85 -28.53 4.63
C VAL A 770 -26.08 -28.65 6.13
N ALA A 771 -27.23 -29.22 6.49
CA ALA A 771 -27.64 -29.43 7.87
C ALA A 771 -26.92 -30.66 8.43
N CYS A 772 -26.01 -30.43 9.37
CA CYS A 772 -25.22 -31.47 10.00
C CYS A 772 -26.03 -32.14 11.13
N GLU A 773 -26.59 -33.31 10.85
CA GLU A 773 -27.57 -33.99 11.70
C GLU A 773 -26.94 -35.22 12.39
N PRO A 774 -27.40 -35.62 13.59
CA PRO A 774 -28.65 -35.25 14.27
C PRO A 774 -28.57 -34.05 15.22
N ALA A 775 -27.48 -33.27 15.19
CA ALA A 775 -27.22 -32.21 16.16
C ALA A 775 -28.12 -30.98 15.95
N LEU A 776 -28.28 -30.52 14.70
CA LEU A 776 -29.16 -29.38 14.37
C LEU A 776 -30.62 -29.58 14.83
N SER A 777 -31.18 -30.79 14.70
CA SER A 777 -32.53 -31.10 15.19
C SER A 777 -32.65 -31.19 16.72
N GLY A 778 -31.57 -30.98 17.47
CA GLY A 778 -31.63 -30.75 18.92
C GLY A 778 -32.20 -29.38 19.30
N TYR A 779 -32.12 -28.41 18.39
CA TYR A 779 -32.59 -27.04 18.57
C TYR A 779 -34.10 -26.89 18.27
N SER A 780 -34.74 -25.91 18.89
CA SER A 780 -36.20 -25.74 18.90
C SER A 780 -36.77 -25.16 17.61
N TYR A 781 -36.01 -24.32 16.91
CA TYR A 781 -36.41 -23.54 15.74
C TYR A 781 -35.41 -23.59 14.58
N ALA A 782 -34.16 -23.99 14.82
CA ALA A 782 -33.07 -23.98 13.83
C ALA A 782 -33.42 -24.60 12.46
N THR A 783 -34.08 -25.77 12.44
CA THR A 783 -34.51 -26.43 11.19
C THR A 783 -35.45 -25.54 10.38
N ASP A 784 -36.43 -24.91 11.05
CA ASP A 784 -37.46 -24.08 10.41
C ASP A 784 -36.84 -22.76 9.92
N PHE A 785 -35.93 -22.19 10.72
CA PHE A 785 -35.17 -20.99 10.36
C PHE A 785 -34.33 -21.18 9.09
N TYR A 786 -33.54 -22.25 8.99
CA TYR A 786 -32.71 -22.47 7.80
C TYR A 786 -33.53 -22.84 6.55
N GLN A 787 -34.66 -23.53 6.71
CA GLN A 787 -35.62 -23.74 5.62
C GLN A 787 -36.22 -22.41 5.15
N ALA A 788 -36.45 -21.47 6.08
CA ALA A 788 -36.54 -20.02 5.90
C ALA A 788 -35.57 -19.43 4.87
N LEU A 789 -34.31 -19.34 5.29
CA LEU A 789 -33.21 -18.66 4.58
C LEU A 789 -32.95 -19.25 3.18
N THR A 790 -32.99 -20.58 3.06
CA THR A 790 -32.84 -21.27 1.78
C THR A 790 -34.01 -20.98 0.83
N SER A 791 -35.25 -20.89 1.34
CA SER A 791 -36.43 -20.49 0.56
C SER A 791 -36.35 -19.05 0.06
N ILE A 792 -35.98 -18.08 0.93
CA ILE A 792 -35.81 -16.66 0.57
C ILE A 792 -34.83 -16.50 -0.61
N THR A 793 -33.71 -17.21 -0.56
CA THR A 793 -32.62 -17.14 -1.56
C THR A 793 -32.80 -18.10 -2.75
N SER A 794 -33.90 -18.87 -2.79
CA SER A 794 -34.22 -19.89 -3.81
C SER A 794 -33.22 -21.07 -3.88
N GLY A 795 -32.53 -21.38 -2.79
CA GLY A 795 -31.64 -22.53 -2.63
C GLY A 795 -32.35 -23.75 -2.04
N LEU A 796 -31.60 -24.63 -1.37
CA LEU A 796 -32.11 -25.84 -0.69
C LEU A 796 -31.41 -26.08 0.65
N MET A 797 -32.14 -26.73 1.57
CA MET A 797 -31.62 -27.29 2.81
C MET A 797 -31.47 -28.81 2.67
N LEU A 798 -30.30 -29.36 3.01
CA LEU A 798 -29.93 -30.75 2.79
C LEU A 798 -29.47 -31.40 4.10
N PRO A 799 -30.26 -32.31 4.70
CA PRO A 799 -29.87 -33.03 5.92
C PRO A 799 -28.86 -34.12 5.62
N LEU A 800 -27.66 -34.03 6.22
CA LEU A 800 -26.64 -35.07 6.14
C LEU A 800 -26.42 -35.72 7.51
N LEU A 801 -26.51 -37.05 7.55
CA LEU A 801 -26.19 -37.86 8.72
C LEU A 801 -24.71 -38.22 8.83
N THR A 802 -23.93 -38.04 7.75
CA THR A 802 -22.49 -38.33 7.71
C THR A 802 -21.76 -37.36 6.78
N ALA A 803 -20.50 -37.07 7.11
CA ALA A 803 -19.64 -36.21 6.32
C ALA A 803 -19.18 -36.84 4.98
N ASP A 804 -19.36 -38.14 4.76
CA ASP A 804 -18.99 -38.82 3.51
C ASP A 804 -19.94 -38.47 2.34
N LEU A 805 -21.19 -38.12 2.66
CA LEU A 805 -22.21 -37.71 1.68
C LEU A 805 -22.02 -36.26 1.19
N LEU A 806 -21.19 -35.48 1.89
CA LEU A 806 -20.95 -34.05 1.66
C LEU A 806 -20.57 -33.73 0.21
N THR A 807 -19.66 -34.52 -0.37
CA THR A 807 -19.20 -34.40 -1.76
C THR A 807 -20.35 -34.46 -2.76
N HIS A 808 -21.23 -35.46 -2.62
CA HIS A 808 -22.35 -35.72 -3.54
C HIS A 808 -23.42 -34.64 -3.41
N ALA A 809 -23.75 -34.24 -2.17
CA ALA A 809 -24.67 -33.15 -1.90
C ALA A 809 -24.20 -31.82 -2.50
N ILE A 810 -22.91 -31.47 -2.35
CA ILE A 810 -22.35 -30.22 -2.90
C ILE A 810 -22.35 -30.25 -4.42
N VAL A 811 -21.77 -31.28 -5.04
CA VAL A 811 -21.67 -31.38 -6.51
C VAL A 811 -23.05 -31.33 -7.15
N GLY A 812 -24.01 -32.09 -6.62
CA GLY A 812 -25.38 -32.06 -7.10
C GLY A 812 -26.04 -30.69 -6.99
N SER A 813 -25.93 -30.03 -5.83
CA SER A 813 -26.49 -28.69 -5.60
C SER A 813 -25.91 -27.65 -6.57
N VAL A 814 -24.61 -27.76 -6.85
CA VAL A 814 -23.90 -26.91 -7.80
C VAL A 814 -24.45 -27.10 -9.22
N LEU A 815 -24.62 -28.34 -9.67
CA LEU A 815 -25.11 -28.64 -11.01
C LEU A 815 -26.57 -28.21 -11.20
N GLU A 816 -27.44 -28.46 -10.21
CA GLU A 816 -28.81 -27.94 -10.21
C GLU A 816 -28.82 -26.41 -10.31
N ASN A 817 -28.00 -25.72 -9.52
CA ASN A 817 -27.93 -24.26 -9.52
C ASN A 817 -27.35 -23.67 -10.83
N LEU A 818 -26.49 -24.40 -11.54
CA LEU A 818 -26.00 -24.01 -12.88
C LEU A 818 -27.08 -24.16 -13.96
N ASP A 819 -27.88 -25.23 -13.91
CA ASP A 819 -28.99 -25.46 -14.83
C ASP A 819 -30.11 -24.43 -14.61
N MET A 820 -30.45 -24.16 -13.35
CA MET A 820 -31.41 -23.14 -12.94
C MET A 820 -30.97 -21.72 -13.35
N GLU A 821 -29.69 -21.37 -13.15
CA GLU A 821 -29.14 -20.07 -13.57
C GLU A 821 -29.20 -19.87 -15.09
N ARG A 822 -29.00 -20.93 -15.89
CA ARG A 822 -29.20 -20.87 -17.35
C ARG A 822 -30.65 -20.52 -17.67
N LEU A 823 -31.62 -21.21 -17.07
CA LEU A 823 -33.05 -20.95 -17.33
C LEU A 823 -33.47 -19.54 -16.88
N VAL A 824 -33.00 -19.05 -15.73
CA VAL A 824 -33.25 -17.66 -15.27
C VAL A 824 -32.70 -16.63 -16.27
N ARG A 825 -31.58 -16.90 -16.94
CA ARG A 825 -31.06 -16.02 -18.03
C ARG A 825 -31.91 -16.09 -19.31
N GLU A 826 -32.51 -17.23 -19.61
CA GLU A 826 -33.33 -17.41 -20.82
C GLU A 826 -34.74 -16.81 -20.67
N VAL A 827 -35.39 -16.94 -19.50
CA VAL A 827 -36.80 -16.51 -19.32
C VAL A 827 -37.05 -15.46 -18.25
N GLY A 828 -36.07 -15.17 -17.38
CA GLY A 828 -36.29 -14.44 -16.14
C GLY A 828 -36.85 -13.03 -16.30
N HIS A 829 -36.44 -12.29 -17.34
CA HIS A 829 -37.02 -10.96 -17.63
C HIS A 829 -38.53 -11.03 -17.87
N ALA A 830 -39.00 -11.98 -18.69
CA ALA A 830 -40.42 -12.12 -19.02
C ALA A 830 -41.23 -12.63 -17.81
N VAL A 831 -40.63 -13.48 -16.98
CA VAL A 831 -41.22 -13.98 -15.72
C VAL A 831 -41.35 -12.86 -14.69
N ALA A 832 -40.30 -12.06 -14.50
CA ALA A 832 -40.29 -10.95 -13.56
C ALA A 832 -41.20 -9.79 -14.00
N GLN A 833 -41.30 -9.51 -15.31
CA GLN A 833 -42.23 -8.49 -15.83
C GLN A 833 -43.70 -8.83 -15.51
N ARG A 834 -44.06 -10.13 -15.44
CA ARG A 834 -45.39 -10.56 -15.00
C ARG A 834 -45.60 -10.40 -13.50
N ILE A 835 -44.64 -10.85 -12.69
CA ILE A 835 -44.75 -10.79 -11.23
C ILE A 835 -44.75 -9.33 -10.73
N LEU A 836 -43.83 -8.50 -11.21
CA LEU A 836 -43.65 -7.12 -10.73
C LEU A 836 -44.44 -6.08 -11.56
N GLY A 837 -44.57 -6.26 -12.87
CA GLY A 837 -45.23 -5.31 -13.77
C GLY A 837 -46.74 -5.54 -13.93
N ASN A 838 -47.16 -6.80 -14.06
CA ASN A 838 -48.59 -7.16 -14.11
C ASN A 838 -49.18 -7.46 -12.72
N ASN A 839 -48.36 -7.49 -11.66
CA ASN A 839 -48.74 -7.86 -10.29
C ASN A 839 -49.37 -9.26 -10.20
N GLU A 840 -48.83 -10.22 -10.96
CA GLU A 840 -49.28 -11.61 -10.98
C GLU A 840 -48.68 -12.44 -9.82
N SER A 841 -49.46 -13.41 -9.32
CA SER A 841 -49.05 -14.35 -8.27
C SER A 841 -47.87 -15.22 -8.69
N VAL A 842 -46.86 -15.32 -7.81
CA VAL A 842 -45.64 -16.13 -8.04
C VAL A 842 -45.98 -17.59 -8.28
N ASP A 843 -46.95 -18.17 -7.54
CA ASP A 843 -47.36 -19.57 -7.69
C ASP A 843 -48.09 -19.83 -9.03
N ASP A 844 -48.83 -18.86 -9.53
CA ASP A 844 -49.58 -19.02 -10.80
C ASP A 844 -48.65 -18.82 -12.00
N VAL A 845 -47.73 -17.85 -11.94
CA VAL A 845 -46.65 -17.68 -12.93
C VAL A 845 -45.71 -18.90 -12.90
N ALA A 846 -45.41 -19.48 -11.74
CA ALA A 846 -44.60 -20.69 -11.61
C ALA A 846 -45.29 -21.92 -12.23
N ARG A 847 -46.61 -22.06 -12.09
CA ARG A 847 -47.38 -23.16 -12.69
C ARG A 847 -47.36 -23.11 -14.22
N GLU A 848 -47.63 -21.94 -14.80
CA GLU A 848 -47.58 -21.75 -16.25
C GLU A 848 -46.15 -21.87 -16.80
N LEU A 849 -45.14 -21.43 -16.02
CA LEU A 849 -43.73 -21.62 -16.36
C LEU A 849 -43.34 -23.10 -16.36
N HIS A 850 -43.76 -23.87 -15.36
CA HIS A 850 -43.55 -25.31 -15.29
C HIS A 850 -44.13 -26.01 -16.52
N GLU A 851 -45.40 -25.74 -16.86
CA GLU A 851 -46.04 -26.27 -18.08
C GLU A 851 -45.25 -25.92 -19.36
N LYS A 852 -44.76 -24.68 -19.49
CA LYS A 852 -43.96 -24.25 -20.64
C LYS A 852 -42.58 -24.89 -20.73
N LEU A 853 -41.92 -25.16 -19.61
CA LEU A 853 -40.62 -25.83 -19.58
C LEU A 853 -40.74 -27.34 -19.79
N LEU A 854 -41.83 -27.97 -19.30
CA LEU A 854 -42.20 -29.34 -19.66
C LEU A 854 -42.46 -29.46 -21.17
N LEU A 855 -43.21 -28.55 -21.78
CA LEU A 855 -43.45 -28.52 -23.24
C LEU A 855 -42.17 -28.26 -24.07
N ARG A 856 -41.11 -27.72 -23.46
CA ARG A 856 -39.77 -27.60 -24.06
C ARG A 856 -38.89 -28.85 -23.88
N ASN A 857 -39.33 -29.83 -23.09
CA ASN A 857 -38.54 -30.98 -22.62
C ASN A 857 -37.25 -30.56 -21.86
N GLU A 858 -37.28 -29.48 -21.07
CA GLU A 858 -36.11 -29.10 -20.27
C GLU A 858 -35.92 -30.05 -19.08
N SER A 859 -34.78 -30.76 -19.05
CA SER A 859 -34.30 -31.49 -17.88
C SER A 859 -33.46 -30.59 -16.96
N THR A 860 -33.40 -30.94 -15.68
CA THR A 860 -32.43 -30.40 -14.74
C THR A 860 -31.82 -31.53 -13.90
N LYS A 861 -30.54 -31.41 -13.57
CA LYS A 861 -29.95 -32.29 -12.55
C LYS A 861 -30.52 -31.91 -11.18
N LYS A 862 -30.92 -32.91 -10.41
CA LYS A 862 -31.53 -32.76 -9.09
C LYS A 862 -30.84 -33.66 -8.07
N VAL A 863 -30.62 -33.12 -6.87
CA VAL A 863 -30.18 -33.92 -5.72
C VAL A 863 -31.39 -34.59 -5.08
N VAL A 864 -31.36 -35.91 -4.98
CA VAL A 864 -32.36 -36.68 -4.23
C VAL A 864 -31.70 -37.20 -2.95
N ILE A 865 -32.11 -36.63 -1.82
CA ILE A 865 -31.77 -37.08 -0.47
C ILE A 865 -33.08 -37.44 0.21
N GLU A 866 -33.16 -38.60 0.87
CA GLU A 866 -34.35 -38.94 1.65
C GLU A 866 -34.50 -37.97 2.83
N SER A 867 -35.68 -37.35 2.95
CA SER A 867 -35.98 -36.45 4.07
C SER A 867 -36.06 -37.23 5.38
N ILE A 868 -35.13 -36.92 6.29
CA ILE A 868 -35.19 -37.40 7.66
C ILE A 868 -36.20 -36.61 8.52
N TYR A 869 -36.74 -35.50 8.00
CA TYR A 869 -37.64 -34.59 8.73
C TYR A 869 -39.12 -34.98 8.61
N LYS A 870 -39.82 -34.89 9.74
CA LYS A 870 -41.27 -35.07 9.85
C LYS A 870 -41.97 -33.73 9.71
N GLU A 871 -42.91 -33.63 8.77
CA GLU A 871 -43.75 -32.43 8.66
C GLU A 871 -44.59 -32.20 9.92
N SER A 872 -44.69 -30.94 10.34
CA SER A 872 -45.63 -30.47 11.37
C SER A 872 -46.19 -29.11 10.97
N GLU A 873 -47.39 -28.79 11.44
CA GLU A 873 -48.03 -27.51 11.13
C GLU A 873 -47.40 -26.34 11.92
N GLU A 874 -46.75 -26.63 13.05
CA GLU A 874 -45.90 -25.67 13.77
C GLU A 874 -44.64 -25.33 12.97
N ALA A 875 -43.97 -26.32 12.36
CA ALA A 875 -42.80 -26.10 11.51
C ALA A 875 -43.18 -25.27 10.27
N LYS A 876 -44.27 -25.63 9.57
CA LYS A 876 -44.80 -24.86 8.42
C LYS A 876 -45.19 -23.43 8.80
N HIS A 877 -45.71 -23.22 10.00
CA HIS A 877 -45.98 -21.88 10.55
C HIS A 877 -44.68 -21.09 10.78
N ASN A 878 -43.65 -21.69 11.38
CA ASN A 878 -42.36 -21.06 11.67
C ASN A 878 -41.62 -20.66 10.37
N VAL A 879 -41.36 -21.63 9.48
CA VAL A 879 -41.73 -21.56 8.05
C VAL A 879 -42.05 -20.17 7.46
N ALA A 880 -43.36 -19.95 7.40
CA ALA A 880 -44.00 -18.75 6.88
C ALA A 880 -43.69 -17.48 7.69
N VAL A 881 -43.54 -17.57 9.01
CA VAL A 881 -43.17 -16.43 9.87
C VAL A 881 -41.80 -15.87 9.48
N PHE A 882 -40.76 -16.71 9.41
CA PHE A 882 -39.41 -16.27 9.02
C PHE A 882 -39.36 -15.73 7.58
N MET A 883 -40.13 -16.33 6.65
CA MET A 883 -40.26 -15.81 5.27
C MET A 883 -40.82 -14.38 5.22
N GLN A 884 -41.84 -14.09 6.05
CA GLN A 884 -42.64 -12.87 5.96
C GLN A 884 -42.16 -11.72 6.86
N ALA A 885 -41.65 -12.02 8.06
CA ALA A 885 -41.22 -11.02 9.03
C ALA A 885 -39.94 -10.28 8.55
N PRO A 886 -39.86 -8.94 8.65
CA PRO A 886 -38.74 -8.16 8.13
C PRO A 886 -37.44 -8.39 8.94
N SER A 887 -37.55 -8.71 10.23
CA SER A 887 -36.45 -8.97 11.17
C SER A 887 -36.74 -10.18 12.07
N LEU A 888 -35.70 -10.68 12.75
CA LEU A 888 -35.84 -11.68 13.82
C LEU A 888 -36.66 -11.16 15.01
N GLU A 889 -36.54 -9.87 15.35
CA GLU A 889 -37.30 -9.23 16.43
C GLU A 889 -38.82 -9.35 16.21
N GLU A 890 -39.29 -9.16 14.97
CA GLU A 890 -40.70 -9.33 14.61
C GLU A 890 -41.10 -10.81 14.43
N ALA A 891 -40.16 -11.68 14.00
CA ALA A 891 -40.43 -13.10 13.82
C ALA A 891 -40.58 -13.85 15.16
N ARG A 892 -39.67 -13.61 16.10
CA ARG A 892 -39.46 -14.40 17.33
C ARG A 892 -40.71 -14.53 18.22
N PRO A 893 -41.53 -13.48 18.46
CA PRO A 893 -42.74 -13.59 19.27
C PRO A 893 -43.85 -14.46 18.66
N LEU A 894 -43.76 -14.79 17.36
CA LEU A 894 -44.78 -15.53 16.62
C LEU A 894 -44.45 -17.02 16.45
N LEU A 895 -43.28 -17.47 16.89
CA LEU A 895 -42.79 -18.85 16.71
C LEU A 895 -43.51 -19.86 17.61
N LYS A 896 -43.77 -21.05 17.08
CA LYS A 896 -44.41 -22.18 17.78
C LYS A 896 -43.41 -23.30 17.99
N ARG A 897 -43.26 -23.77 19.23
CA ARG A 897 -42.35 -24.89 19.53
C ARG A 897 -42.91 -26.19 18.95
N VAL A 898 -42.18 -26.82 18.03
CA VAL A 898 -42.50 -28.15 17.50
C VAL A 898 -42.47 -29.17 18.64
N HIS A 899 -43.51 -30.00 18.76
CA HIS A 899 -43.67 -30.96 19.86
C HIS A 899 -43.27 -32.39 19.44
N GLY A 900 -42.49 -33.06 20.27
CA GLY A 900 -42.04 -34.44 20.04
C GLY A 900 -40.72 -34.49 19.26
N THR A 901 -40.58 -35.47 18.38
CA THR A 901 -39.37 -35.65 17.55
C THR A 901 -39.55 -35.00 16.17
N ARG A 902 -38.55 -34.24 15.73
CA ARG A 902 -38.46 -33.66 14.38
C ARG A 902 -38.19 -34.70 13.28
N PHE A 903 -37.84 -35.94 13.64
CA PHE A 903 -37.45 -36.97 12.69
C PHE A 903 -38.60 -37.88 12.23
N THR A 904 -38.47 -38.47 11.03
CA THR A 904 -39.39 -39.49 10.53
C THR A 904 -39.27 -40.81 11.29
N ASP A 905 -40.38 -41.52 11.39
CA ASP A 905 -40.44 -42.84 12.04
C ASP A 905 -39.54 -43.88 11.34
N LYS A 906 -39.29 -43.74 10.02
CA LYS A 906 -38.32 -44.56 9.25
C LYS A 906 -36.89 -44.34 9.74
N TYR A 907 -36.44 -43.09 9.85
CA TYR A 907 -35.09 -42.77 10.36
C TYR A 907 -34.89 -43.28 11.80
N LEU A 908 -35.89 -43.10 12.66
CA LEU A 908 -35.82 -43.56 14.05
C LEU A 908 -35.71 -45.09 14.13
N GLN A 909 -36.47 -45.82 13.30
CA GLN A 909 -36.36 -47.28 13.18
C GLN A 909 -35.00 -47.73 12.64
N ALA A 910 -34.47 -47.08 11.60
CA ALA A 910 -33.13 -47.37 11.07
C ALA A 910 -32.04 -47.16 12.14
N ARG A 911 -32.08 -46.03 12.86
CA ARG A 911 -31.18 -45.74 13.99
C ARG A 911 -31.30 -46.75 15.14
N HIS A 912 -32.51 -47.25 15.42
CA HIS A 912 -32.71 -48.34 16.40
C HIS A 912 -32.24 -49.71 15.91
N SER A 913 -32.26 -49.99 14.60
CA SER A 913 -31.74 -51.26 14.04
C SER A 913 -30.21 -51.32 14.10
N LEU A 914 -29.53 -50.23 13.72
CA LEU A 914 -28.07 -50.06 13.88
C LEU A 914 -27.66 -50.21 15.35
N SER A 915 -28.45 -49.67 16.28
CA SER A 915 -28.23 -49.84 17.72
C SER A 915 -28.39 -51.29 18.22
N ARG A 916 -29.27 -52.09 17.59
CA ARG A 916 -29.53 -53.49 17.99
C ARG A 916 -28.51 -54.49 17.48
N SER A 917 -27.74 -54.16 16.44
CA SER A 917 -26.75 -55.07 15.84
C SER A 917 -25.53 -55.37 16.73
N SER A 918 -25.45 -54.78 17.93
CA SER A 918 -24.24 -54.71 18.75
C SER A 918 -24.14 -55.74 19.91
N TYR A 919 -25.18 -56.51 20.23
CA TYR A 919 -25.15 -57.44 21.39
C TYR A 919 -26.00 -58.71 21.24
N SER A 920 -25.36 -59.88 21.40
CA SER A 920 -26.01 -61.13 21.85
C SER A 920 -25.00 -62.08 22.53
N TYR A 921 -25.48 -62.92 23.46
CA TYR A 921 -24.72 -63.86 24.33
C TYR A 921 -23.75 -63.20 25.36
N THR A 922 -23.69 -63.58 26.65
CA THR A 922 -24.42 -64.63 27.41
C THR A 922 -24.66 -64.24 28.89
N SER A 923 -25.56 -64.96 29.58
CA SER A 923 -25.96 -64.86 31.01
C SER A 923 -24.97 -65.67 31.94
N PRO A 924 -25.14 -65.82 33.30
CA PRO A 924 -26.24 -65.41 34.19
C PRO A 924 -25.91 -64.96 35.66
N TYR A 925 -26.96 -64.49 36.39
CA TYR A 925 -27.13 -64.38 37.88
C TYR A 925 -26.25 -63.37 38.68
N THR A 926 -26.65 -62.73 39.80
CA THR A 926 -27.96 -62.62 40.53
C THR A 926 -28.04 -61.32 41.39
N THR A 927 -29.24 -60.70 41.44
CA THR A 927 -29.86 -59.91 42.54
C THR A 927 -29.05 -59.01 43.53
N ALA A 928 -29.27 -57.68 43.44
CA ALA A 928 -29.80 -56.75 44.50
C ALA A 928 -29.13 -56.58 45.91
N PRO A 929 -29.40 -55.49 46.70
CA PRO A 929 -29.84 -54.12 46.38
C PRO A 929 -29.14 -52.94 47.16
N ARG A 930 -29.28 -51.71 46.61
CA ARG A 930 -29.43 -50.36 47.27
C ARG A 930 -28.56 -49.88 48.48
N SER A 931 -28.01 -48.67 48.28
CA SER A 931 -28.04 -47.47 49.20
C SER A 931 -27.11 -47.37 50.44
N PRO A 932 -26.87 -46.16 51.00
CA PRO A 932 -26.54 -44.88 50.35
C PRO A 932 -25.26 -44.20 50.99
N PRO A 933 -25.13 -42.88 51.35
CA PRO A 933 -23.86 -42.16 51.16
C PRO A 933 -23.11 -41.75 52.44
N GLY A 934 -21.88 -41.22 52.30
CA GLY A 934 -21.20 -40.51 53.39
C GLY A 934 -19.83 -39.91 53.02
N SER A 935 -19.59 -38.67 53.44
CA SER A 935 -18.27 -38.03 53.54
C SER A 935 -17.94 -37.77 55.01
N PRO A 936 -16.65 -37.78 55.39
CA PRO A 936 -16.08 -36.58 56.03
C PRO A 936 -14.60 -36.33 55.65
N ALA A 937 -13.89 -35.47 56.39
CA ALA A 937 -12.61 -34.84 56.01
C ALA A 937 -11.50 -34.93 57.10
N LYS A 938 -10.34 -34.28 56.84
CA LYS A 938 -9.14 -34.04 57.70
C LYS A 938 -8.11 -35.21 57.77
N SER A 939 -6.79 -35.01 57.98
CA SER A 939 -5.89 -33.83 57.94
C SER A 939 -4.39 -34.25 58.08
N THR A 940 -3.43 -33.30 58.05
CA THR A 940 -2.01 -33.36 58.56
C THR A 940 -1.02 -34.31 57.83
N THR A 941 0.30 -34.09 57.69
CA THR A 941 1.26 -32.99 58.04
C THR A 941 2.51 -33.02 57.11
N ALA A 942 3.34 -31.96 57.07
CA ALA A 942 4.61 -31.87 56.31
C ALA A 942 5.85 -32.38 57.09
N PRO A 943 7.09 -32.45 56.52
CA PRO A 943 7.99 -31.27 56.62
C PRO A 943 9.14 -31.08 55.57
N THR A 944 9.67 -29.83 55.52
CA THR A 944 11.07 -29.40 55.21
C THR A 944 11.70 -29.50 53.80
N ALA A 945 12.67 -28.60 53.56
CA ALA A 945 13.42 -28.36 52.32
C ALA A 945 14.95 -28.40 52.55
N PRO A 946 15.80 -28.12 51.54
CA PRO A 946 16.73 -26.98 51.69
C PRO A 946 16.88 -26.10 50.43
N ALA A 947 17.49 -24.91 50.58
CA ALA A 947 17.73 -23.94 49.50
C ALA A 947 19.08 -23.20 49.63
N SER A 948 19.68 -22.78 48.52
CA SER A 948 20.84 -21.86 48.39
C SER A 948 21.23 -21.67 46.91
N PRO A 949 21.97 -20.62 46.50
CA PRO A 949 21.92 -19.21 46.95
C PRO A 949 21.85 -18.20 45.76
N PRO A 950 21.46 -16.94 45.97
CA PRO A 950 21.50 -15.90 44.92
C PRO A 950 22.94 -15.37 44.68
N ARG A 951 23.26 -15.01 43.42
CA ARG A 951 24.52 -14.33 43.08
C ARG A 951 24.38 -12.81 43.24
N LYS A 952 25.39 -12.15 43.81
CA LYS A 952 25.50 -10.69 43.79
C LYS A 952 25.81 -10.19 42.39
N VAL A 953 25.17 -9.09 42.00
CA VAL A 953 25.63 -8.18 40.95
C VAL A 953 26.25 -6.98 41.65
N VAL A 954 27.32 -6.42 41.08
CA VAL A 954 27.99 -5.20 41.57
C VAL A 954 27.90 -4.16 40.46
N THR A 955 27.20 -3.06 40.72
CA THR A 955 27.01 -1.94 39.79
C THR A 955 27.02 -0.63 40.58
N ASP A 956 28.22 -0.14 40.88
CA ASP A 956 28.46 1.20 41.42
C ASP A 956 29.56 1.86 40.59
N PHE A 957 29.18 2.78 39.70
CA PHE A 957 30.04 3.80 39.13
C PHE A 957 29.20 5.05 38.90
N ALA A 958 29.52 6.14 39.60
CA ALA A 958 28.79 7.39 39.51
C ALA A 958 29.42 8.30 38.45
N ALA A 959 28.64 8.72 37.46
CA ALA A 959 29.06 9.76 36.52
C ALA A 959 29.08 11.12 37.24
N PHE A 960 30.25 11.76 37.31
CA PHE A 960 30.40 13.10 37.88
C PHE A 960 29.89 14.17 36.90
N GLY A 961 29.04 15.07 37.38
CA GLY A 961 28.55 16.22 36.61
C GLY A 961 29.23 17.52 37.03
N ALA A 962 29.48 18.40 36.06
CA ALA A 962 29.92 19.78 36.23
C ALA A 962 29.35 20.64 35.08
N PRO A 963 29.25 21.97 35.25
CA PRO A 963 28.31 22.62 36.16
C PRO A 963 27.10 23.24 35.42
N LYS A 964 26.03 23.57 36.15
CA LYS A 964 24.85 24.23 35.57
C LYS A 964 24.97 25.76 35.54
N THR A 965 25.22 26.34 34.36
CA THR A 965 24.91 27.75 34.06
C THR A 965 24.54 27.93 32.58
N ALA A 966 23.58 28.82 32.32
CA ALA A 966 23.23 29.35 30.99
C ALA A 966 22.86 28.34 29.86
N SER A 967 21.77 27.59 30.03
CA SER A 967 20.93 27.19 28.89
C SER A 967 19.58 27.90 28.95
N VAL A 968 19.24 28.58 27.86
CA VAL A 968 17.87 28.93 27.45
C VAL A 968 17.57 28.04 26.24
N PHE A 969 16.33 27.59 26.09
CA PHE A 969 15.96 26.33 25.47
C PHE A 969 16.49 25.11 26.24
N GLY A 970 15.59 24.17 26.54
CA GLY A 970 15.90 22.89 27.16
C GLY A 970 14.94 21.82 26.64
N THR A 971 15.49 20.78 26.04
CA THR A 971 14.73 19.64 25.49
C THR A 971 15.30 18.33 26.05
N ALA A 972 14.43 17.33 26.20
CA ALA A 972 14.79 16.01 26.73
C ALA A 972 14.53 14.94 25.67
N VAL A 973 15.49 14.02 25.50
CA VAL A 973 15.44 12.99 24.45
C VAL A 973 14.76 11.73 24.97
N ALA A 974 13.73 11.26 24.26
CA ALA A 974 13.09 9.97 24.48
C ALA A 974 13.69 8.88 23.57
N SER A 975 13.67 7.61 23.97
CA SER A 975 14.34 6.52 23.24
C SER A 975 13.52 5.22 23.16
N THR A 976 13.58 4.58 21.99
CA THR A 976 13.16 3.21 21.60
C THR A 976 13.25 3.13 20.05
N PRO A 977 13.14 1.97 19.34
CA PRO A 977 12.80 0.62 19.80
C PRO A 977 13.71 -0.53 19.26
N PHE A 978 13.28 -1.77 19.55
CA PHE A 978 13.59 -3.06 18.90
C PHE A 978 14.81 -3.91 19.30
N SER A 979 14.55 -5.23 19.29
CA SER A 979 15.49 -6.34 19.34
C SER A 979 14.87 -7.52 18.56
N LEU A 980 15.67 -8.43 17.96
CA LEU A 980 15.17 -9.38 16.96
C LEU A 980 15.94 -10.73 16.92
N ALA A 981 15.19 -11.82 16.74
CA ALA A 981 15.55 -13.14 16.18
C ALA A 981 16.34 -14.20 17.01
N GLY A 982 15.91 -15.47 16.85
CA GLY A 982 16.67 -16.70 17.13
C GLY A 982 15.86 -17.77 17.91
N GLY A 983 15.61 -18.99 17.42
CA GLY A 983 15.97 -19.60 16.13
C GLY A 983 15.47 -21.05 15.90
N LYS A 984 16.00 -21.66 14.83
CA LYS A 984 15.75 -23.00 14.19
C LYS A 984 15.81 -24.22 15.18
N ALA A 985 15.48 -25.48 14.85
CA ALA A 985 15.39 -26.25 13.58
C ALA A 985 14.52 -27.55 13.79
N ALA A 986 14.41 -28.64 12.99
CA ALA A 986 14.92 -29.12 11.67
C ALA A 986 14.09 -30.37 11.18
N PHE A 987 14.38 -30.87 9.95
CA PHE A 987 13.98 -32.18 9.35
C PHE A 987 12.49 -32.41 8.94
N GLY A 988 12.15 -33.15 7.87
CA GLY A 988 12.99 -33.62 6.73
C GLY A 988 12.45 -34.83 5.92
N GLY A 989 12.05 -34.63 4.65
CA GLY A 989 11.80 -35.71 3.65
C GLY A 989 10.43 -36.43 3.71
N MET A 990 9.97 -37.21 2.71
CA MET A 990 10.48 -37.43 1.33
C MET A 990 9.40 -38.09 0.41
N ARG A 991 9.24 -37.56 -0.82
CA ARG A 991 8.67 -38.16 -2.08
C ARG A 991 7.37 -39.03 -2.09
N VAL A 992 6.33 -38.44 -2.69
CA VAL A 992 5.59 -38.89 -3.92
C VAL A 992 5.49 -40.40 -4.26
N GLY A 993 4.25 -40.85 -4.44
CA GLY A 993 3.85 -41.99 -5.29
C GLY A 993 2.42 -41.75 -5.83
N ALA A 994 2.08 -42.23 -7.04
CA ALA A 994 0.81 -41.94 -7.69
C ALA A 994 0.22 -43.15 -8.45
N THR A 995 -1.11 -43.32 -8.39
CA THR A 995 -1.87 -44.34 -9.14
C THR A 995 -3.26 -43.83 -9.52
N ARG A 996 -3.64 -44.01 -10.78
CA ARG A 996 -5.02 -43.93 -11.27
C ARG A 996 -5.73 -45.28 -11.06
N THR A 997 -7.02 -45.24 -10.76
CA THR A 997 -8.00 -46.26 -11.16
C THR A 997 -9.34 -45.58 -11.43
N ALA A 998 -9.97 -45.94 -12.54
CA ALA A 998 -11.40 -45.68 -12.78
C ALA A 998 -12.19 -46.97 -12.47
N PHE A 999 -13.48 -46.83 -12.18
CA PHE A 999 -14.44 -47.94 -12.16
C PHE A 999 -15.75 -47.47 -12.78
N ASP A 1000 -16.49 -48.43 -13.33
CA ASP A 1000 -17.66 -48.29 -14.18
C ASP A 1000 -18.65 -49.42 -13.80
N ASP A 1001 -19.94 -49.19 -14.04
CA ASP A 1001 -21.10 -50.09 -13.94
C ASP A 1001 -21.46 -50.82 -12.61
N ASP A 1002 -22.76 -50.72 -12.29
CA ASP A 1002 -23.73 -51.69 -11.75
C ASP A 1002 -23.32 -52.86 -10.83
N ASP A 1003 -24.01 -52.97 -9.68
CA ASP A 1003 -24.51 -54.26 -9.12
C ASP A 1003 -25.75 -54.01 -8.21
N GLU A 1004 -26.51 -55.07 -7.90
CA GLU A 1004 -27.92 -55.00 -7.45
C GLU A 1004 -28.22 -54.57 -5.97
N GLU A 1005 -29.51 -54.41 -5.65
CA GLU A 1005 -30.00 -53.80 -4.40
C GLU A 1005 -29.91 -54.69 -3.13
N GLU A 1006 -29.03 -54.32 -2.18
CA GLU A 1006 -29.28 -54.54 -0.75
C GLU A 1006 -29.61 -53.19 -0.05
N GLU A 1007 -30.72 -53.14 0.69
CA GLU A 1007 -31.14 -51.95 1.45
C GLU A 1007 -30.44 -51.88 2.82
N ASP A 1008 -29.10 -51.80 2.83
CA ASP A 1008 -28.35 -51.37 4.02
C ASP A 1008 -28.82 -49.96 4.42
N GLY A 1009 -29.16 -49.77 5.70
CA GLY A 1009 -29.95 -48.65 6.22
C GLY A 1009 -29.22 -47.30 6.29
N ARG A 1010 -28.32 -47.04 5.34
CA ARG A 1010 -27.56 -45.79 5.17
C ARG A 1010 -28.33 -44.83 4.28
N GLN A 1011 -28.28 -43.55 4.61
CA GLN A 1011 -28.81 -42.48 3.77
C GLN A 1011 -28.04 -42.46 2.43
N LYS A 1012 -28.73 -42.74 1.32
CA LYS A 1012 -28.20 -42.57 -0.04
C LYS A 1012 -28.41 -41.11 -0.48
N VAL A 1013 -27.49 -40.59 -1.28
CA VAL A 1013 -27.62 -39.32 -2.00
C VAL A 1013 -27.48 -39.62 -3.48
N GLU A 1014 -28.54 -39.41 -4.24
CA GLU A 1014 -28.61 -39.73 -5.66
C GLU A 1014 -28.64 -38.45 -6.50
N LEU A 1015 -28.03 -38.52 -7.69
CA LEU A 1015 -28.06 -37.48 -8.70
C LEU A 1015 -28.90 -37.97 -9.87
N ARG A 1016 -30.13 -37.46 -9.97
CA ARG A 1016 -31.05 -37.81 -11.06
C ARG A 1016 -31.15 -36.65 -12.04
N GLU A 1017 -31.31 -36.94 -13.32
CA GLU A 1017 -31.65 -35.95 -14.34
C GLU A 1017 -33.10 -36.17 -14.76
N ASP A 1018 -33.99 -35.38 -14.17
CA ASP A 1018 -35.45 -35.48 -14.33
C ASP A 1018 -35.99 -34.27 -15.10
N SER A 1019 -37.23 -34.35 -15.57
CA SER A 1019 -37.97 -33.18 -16.07
C SER A 1019 -38.15 -32.14 -14.96
N ILE A 1020 -37.94 -30.85 -15.26
CA ILE A 1020 -37.99 -29.79 -14.25
C ILE A 1020 -39.29 -29.79 -13.43
N SER A 1021 -39.16 -29.77 -12.11
CA SER A 1021 -40.29 -29.82 -11.17
C SER A 1021 -40.96 -28.45 -10.95
N LEU A 1022 -42.21 -28.47 -10.47
CA LEU A 1022 -42.97 -27.24 -10.13
C LEU A 1022 -42.25 -26.38 -9.08
N ASP A 1023 -41.54 -27.00 -8.13
CA ASP A 1023 -40.77 -26.26 -7.12
C ASP A 1023 -39.56 -25.54 -7.72
N GLN A 1024 -38.85 -26.18 -8.65
CA GLN A 1024 -37.79 -25.53 -9.42
C GLN A 1024 -38.35 -24.39 -10.28
N ALA A 1025 -39.52 -24.55 -10.90
CA ALA A 1025 -40.20 -23.46 -11.60
C ALA A 1025 -40.57 -22.29 -10.66
N ARG A 1026 -41.01 -22.56 -9.42
CA ARG A 1026 -41.23 -21.54 -8.38
C ARG A 1026 -39.94 -20.82 -7.99
N ARG A 1027 -38.84 -21.56 -7.79
CA ARG A 1027 -37.52 -21.01 -7.48
C ARG A 1027 -36.98 -20.13 -8.62
N ILE A 1028 -37.15 -20.52 -9.89
CA ILE A 1028 -36.87 -19.66 -11.06
C ILE A 1028 -37.71 -18.38 -11.01
N ALA A 1029 -39.01 -18.47 -10.69
CA ALA A 1029 -39.91 -17.32 -10.61
C ALA A 1029 -39.50 -16.33 -9.49
N MET A 1030 -39.23 -16.83 -8.28
CA MET A 1030 -38.75 -16.03 -7.14
C MET A 1030 -37.40 -15.37 -7.44
N GLN A 1031 -36.42 -16.13 -7.94
CA GLN A 1031 -35.08 -15.62 -8.25
C GLN A 1031 -35.12 -14.56 -9.38
N SER A 1032 -36.05 -14.69 -10.34
CA SER A 1032 -36.28 -13.69 -11.39
C SER A 1032 -36.85 -12.38 -10.83
N ALA A 1033 -37.86 -12.47 -9.96
CA ALA A 1033 -38.46 -11.30 -9.30
C ALA A 1033 -37.45 -10.55 -8.42
N TRP A 1034 -36.72 -11.25 -7.54
CA TRP A 1034 -35.69 -10.64 -6.68
C TRP A 1034 -34.60 -9.90 -7.45
N ARG A 1035 -34.17 -10.43 -8.61
CA ARG A 1035 -33.16 -9.78 -9.46
C ARG A 1035 -33.67 -8.56 -10.20
N SER A 1036 -34.98 -8.50 -10.50
CA SER A 1036 -35.58 -7.41 -11.27
C SER A 1036 -36.12 -6.28 -10.40
N ALA A 1037 -36.37 -6.51 -9.11
CA ALA A 1037 -36.69 -5.48 -8.11
C ALA A 1037 -35.51 -4.52 -7.78
N ARG A 1038 -34.43 -4.58 -8.58
CA ARG A 1038 -33.19 -3.81 -8.47
C ARG A 1038 -32.94 -2.90 -9.70
N ALA A 1039 -33.77 -3.02 -10.74
CA ALA A 1039 -33.62 -2.34 -12.03
C ALA A 1039 -34.38 -1.01 -12.09
#